data_AF-A0A1F3VDQ0-F1
#
_entry.id   AF-A0A1F3VDQ0-F1
#
_cell.length_a   1.000
_cell.length_b   1.000
_cell.length_c   1.000
_cell.angle_alpha   90.00
_cell.angle_beta   90.00
_cell.angle_gamma   90.00
#
_symmetry.space_group_name_H-M   'P 1'
#
loop_
_entity.id
_entity.type
_entity.pdbx_description
1 polymer ?
#
loop_
_entity_poly.entity_id
_entity_poly.type
_entity_poly.pdbx_seq_one_letter_code
_entity_poly.pdbx_strand_id
1 'polypeptide(L)'
;MKNTLMLIITLIMPSLIFAQINIQDRIKTQKFFKKAYPVVFGKKVYQDTEKPLDKKEIVQQNQLALSDEFIKKINAHPIIKEKERIHEFIKDLDSTLPEEILRPLTYWKFIQKNPANVETTLAYYILYKILILRDHIDNPLSEDEDSAATLLSEFCDNQNTGTRNIFDKCTPGIFQFAKEAASLSDPSKLVEAIKSNHIINTKLRDRVSSINSYSLSYLGIIPGNQVEIISRNDTSMERMNWLNERYMFSGGVFDFNAPYIKMPTDKDPNGHIIFQKNGDPIYKRIREMIDRANDSIFIDIFLFGGTLGMTLAEYLLDECIKKINTNKNFKLFILHDYATNYNMVEEMLPVFRYVRDRLKNEPTFHEKGFLIQANIHRHPPGIPFELTSLLIHGIKNAPDFNEAFKTIEKGNTYIESKIDHSKVIVIDPNSDHPEAYFGSKNWTDHSGGYYYDNAIYVKGPAAALVQASYYDDLDAALTTDKKEQRWFYYKERDNGSYDNQKYIKLRDQILNSFKVTRTDPYPMQKDNEPLRIAEANVDGTIKDVRNILIDMIKKAEKNIYMEQLFIYDPYINDALMKRKLEIPSLDIKILADHNGNFGLNGLPNTIFIKEMQSYKIEIKARKTFGLKHRFNENFEKEYHQENHRKITSVDGEVLLGGSSNLNPDTLQGSFREFGAQIFDKKQIAIFEQKFLSDWEAADATVDFDIENFQVKLSGKLLPPELSALINDLGATIFRNKDRLEKRY
;
A
#
# COMPACT_ATOMS: atom_id res chain seq x y z
N MET A 1 -41.10 -4.45 58.12
CA MET A 1 -40.36 -5.48 57.37
C MET A 1 -40.93 -5.66 55.96
N LYS A 2 -40.81 -4.61 55.15
CA LYS A 2 -41.04 -4.52 53.70
C LYS A 2 -40.43 -3.16 53.34
N ASN A 3 -39.62 -3.08 52.28
CA ASN A 3 -38.93 -1.87 51.75
C ASN A 3 -37.44 -1.66 52.09
N THR A 4 -36.61 -2.70 52.11
CA THR A 4 -35.14 -2.47 52.17
C THR A 4 -34.31 -3.43 51.31
N LEU A 5 -34.92 -4.12 50.33
CA LEU A 5 -34.23 -5.11 49.50
C LEU A 5 -34.36 -4.85 47.98
N MET A 6 -34.65 -3.62 47.57
CA MET A 6 -34.81 -3.27 46.15
C MET A 6 -33.94 -2.08 45.70
N LEU A 7 -32.97 -1.65 46.51
CA LEU A 7 -32.14 -0.47 46.22
C LEU A 7 -30.61 -0.73 46.18
N ILE A 8 -30.16 -1.99 46.22
CA ILE A 8 -28.73 -2.36 46.18
C ILE A 8 -28.46 -3.41 45.09
N ILE A 9 -29.17 -3.34 43.96
CA ILE A 9 -28.80 -4.05 42.71
C ILE A 9 -28.90 -3.08 41.53
N THR A 10 -28.45 -1.85 41.73
CA THR A 10 -28.40 -0.81 40.69
C THR A 10 -27.08 -0.02 40.68
N LEU A 11 -26.06 -0.50 41.39
CA LEU A 11 -24.74 0.10 41.42
C LEU A 11 -23.69 -1.02 41.34
N ILE A 12 -22.71 -0.83 40.47
CA ILE A 12 -21.67 -1.77 40.01
C ILE A 12 -22.13 -2.68 38.84
N MET A 13 -22.72 -2.09 37.80
CA MET A 13 -22.20 -2.42 36.47
C MET A 13 -20.82 -1.74 36.41
N PRO A 14 -19.70 -2.47 36.33
CA PRO A 14 -18.48 -1.82 35.88
C PRO A 14 -18.82 -1.33 34.47
N SER A 15 -19.00 -0.03 34.30
CA SER A 15 -18.72 0.58 33.02
C SER A 15 -17.27 0.21 32.74
N LEU A 16 -17.08 -0.92 32.03
CA LEU A 16 -15.87 -1.17 31.29
C LEU A 16 -15.78 0.04 30.38
N ILE A 17 -15.05 1.07 30.83
CA ILE A 17 -14.59 2.14 29.98
C ILE A 17 -13.63 1.43 29.05
N PHE A 18 -14.17 0.86 27.98
CA PHE A 18 -13.35 0.32 26.90
C PHE A 18 -12.41 1.45 26.53
N ALA A 19 -11.11 1.17 26.62
CA ALA A 19 -10.12 2.12 26.17
C ALA A 19 -10.48 2.53 24.73
N GLN A 20 -10.30 3.82 24.40
CA GLN A 20 -10.77 4.38 23.15
C GLN A 20 -9.62 5.03 22.37
N ILE A 21 -9.68 4.98 21.03
CA ILE A 21 -8.64 5.49 20.13
C ILE A 21 -9.16 6.70 19.34
N ASN A 22 -8.46 7.84 19.40
CA ASN A 22 -8.76 8.99 18.55
C ASN A 22 -7.98 8.88 17.23
N ILE A 23 -8.66 8.47 16.15
CA ILE A 23 -8.02 8.37 14.84
C ILE A 23 -7.82 9.73 14.16
N GLN A 24 -8.55 10.79 14.56
CA GLN A 24 -8.39 12.12 13.95
C GLN A 24 -7.00 12.68 14.22
N ASP A 25 -6.40 12.35 15.36
CA ASP A 25 -5.01 12.68 15.67
C ASP A 25 -4.04 12.13 14.61
N ARG A 26 -4.24 10.87 14.20
CA ARG A 26 -3.44 10.19 13.17
C ARG A 26 -3.68 10.78 11.77
N ILE A 27 -4.93 11.10 11.43
CA ILE A 27 -5.27 11.78 10.16
C ILE A 27 -4.60 13.16 10.08
N LYS A 28 -4.66 13.95 11.16
CA LYS A 28 -3.98 15.26 11.24
C LYS A 28 -2.46 15.11 11.12
N THR A 29 -1.89 14.12 11.80
CA THR A 29 -0.45 13.79 11.73
C THR A 29 -0.03 13.51 10.29
N GLN A 30 -0.71 12.58 9.60
CA GLN A 30 -0.40 12.24 8.21
C GLN A 30 -0.57 13.46 7.29
N LYS A 31 -1.64 14.23 7.43
CA LYS A 31 -1.88 15.44 6.64
C LYS A 31 -0.76 16.46 6.79
N PHE A 32 -0.25 16.66 8.00
CA PHE A 32 0.89 17.54 8.23
C PHE A 32 2.13 17.05 7.50
N PHE A 33 2.51 15.78 7.68
CA PHE A 33 3.71 15.22 7.07
C PHE A 33 3.64 15.22 5.53
N LYS A 34 2.49 14.87 4.94
CA LYS A 34 2.27 14.98 3.49
C LYS A 34 2.46 16.40 2.98
N LYS A 35 1.92 17.41 3.69
CA LYS A 35 2.06 18.82 3.31
C LYS A 35 3.50 19.33 3.46
N ALA A 36 4.22 18.84 4.47
CA ALA A 36 5.62 19.22 4.73
C ALA A 36 6.61 18.54 3.78
N TYR A 37 6.30 17.35 3.25
CA TYR A 37 7.20 16.55 2.42
C TYR A 37 7.81 17.32 1.23
N PRO A 38 7.04 18.07 0.40
CA PRO A 38 7.63 18.85 -0.71
C PRO A 38 8.62 19.94 -0.26
N VAL A 39 8.50 20.41 0.99
CA VAL A 39 9.38 21.43 1.58
C VAL A 39 10.65 20.80 2.15
N VAL A 40 10.54 19.65 2.80
CA VAL A 40 11.68 19.01 3.47
C VAL A 40 12.48 18.14 2.50
N PHE A 41 11.81 17.37 1.64
CA PHE A 41 12.45 16.43 0.73
C PHE A 41 12.22 16.73 -0.73
N GLY A 42 11.32 17.64 -1.12
CA GLY A 42 10.86 17.75 -2.52
C GLY A 42 11.73 18.50 -3.52
N LYS A 43 12.93 18.99 -3.16
CA LYS A 43 13.80 19.70 -4.12
C LYS A 43 15.07 18.91 -4.42
N LYS A 44 15.29 18.65 -5.70
CA LYS A 44 16.49 17.98 -6.25
C LYS A 44 17.81 18.51 -5.68
N VAL A 45 17.90 19.84 -5.54
CA VAL A 45 19.09 20.54 -5.05
C VAL A 45 19.61 20.05 -3.69
N TYR A 46 18.76 19.46 -2.84
CA TYR A 46 19.15 18.87 -1.56
C TYR A 46 18.79 17.38 -1.42
N GLN A 47 18.21 16.76 -2.46
CA GLN A 47 17.89 15.32 -2.51
C GLN A 47 19.11 14.46 -2.89
N ASP A 48 19.98 14.93 -3.80
CA ASP A 48 21.02 14.09 -4.38
C ASP A 48 22.06 13.62 -3.33
N THR A 49 22.32 12.32 -3.33
CA THR A 49 23.51 11.68 -2.75
C THR A 49 24.26 10.97 -3.88
N GLU A 50 25.46 11.48 -4.17
CA GLU A 50 26.54 10.86 -4.97
C GLU A 50 26.52 10.91 -6.52
N LYS A 51 27.59 11.51 -7.06
CA LYS A 51 28.37 10.94 -8.18
C LYS A 51 29.66 10.32 -7.61
N PRO A 52 30.26 9.32 -8.27
CA PRO A 52 31.59 8.86 -7.89
C PRO A 52 32.62 9.95 -8.25
N LEU A 53 33.40 10.40 -7.28
CA LEU A 53 34.50 11.35 -7.49
C LEU A 53 35.86 10.67 -7.40
N ASP A 54 36.80 11.22 -8.14
CA ASP A 54 38.21 10.84 -8.15
C ASP A 54 38.81 10.93 -6.74
N LYS A 55 39.76 10.05 -6.42
CA LYS A 55 40.40 9.90 -5.09
C LYS A 55 41.03 11.20 -4.55
N LYS A 56 41.26 12.20 -5.40
CA LYS A 56 41.79 13.51 -5.02
C LYS A 56 40.72 14.52 -4.55
N GLU A 57 39.46 14.38 -4.94
CA GLU A 57 38.36 15.26 -4.49
C GLU A 57 37.73 14.80 -3.17
N ILE A 58 37.86 13.51 -2.85
CA ILE A 58 37.40 12.89 -1.59
C ILE A 58 38.04 13.54 -0.35
N VAL A 59 39.31 13.94 -0.42
CA VAL A 59 40.02 14.55 0.72
C VAL A 59 39.53 15.97 1.03
N GLN A 60 38.99 16.69 0.03
CA GLN A 60 38.45 18.04 0.22
C GLN A 60 36.94 18.03 0.57
N GLN A 61 36.23 16.96 0.19
CA GLN A 61 34.80 16.75 0.51
C GLN A 61 34.56 16.12 1.89
N ASN A 62 35.50 15.32 2.39
CA ASN A 62 35.41 14.66 3.71
C ASN A 62 35.41 15.62 4.91
N GLN A 63 35.48 16.95 4.69
CA GLN A 63 35.34 17.94 5.76
C GLN A 63 33.93 18.56 5.88
N LEU A 64 33.02 18.32 4.94
CA LEU A 64 31.69 18.98 4.93
C LEU A 64 30.50 18.10 4.54
N ALA A 65 30.68 16.80 4.26
CA ALA A 65 29.62 15.79 4.11
C ALA A 65 28.30 16.30 3.49
N LEU A 66 28.36 16.93 2.31
CA LEU A 66 27.20 17.53 1.63
C LEU A 66 27.34 17.35 0.10
N SER A 67 26.21 17.21 -0.60
CA SER A 67 26.16 16.82 -2.02
C SER A 67 26.73 17.83 -3.02
N ASP A 68 27.21 17.34 -4.17
CA ASP A 68 27.85 18.13 -5.23
C ASP A 68 26.99 19.27 -5.77
N GLU A 69 25.68 19.09 -5.97
CA GLU A 69 24.80 20.15 -6.49
C GLU A 69 24.48 21.20 -5.42
N PHE A 70 24.23 20.76 -4.19
CA PHE A 70 23.99 21.63 -3.04
C PHE A 70 25.22 22.51 -2.76
N ILE A 71 26.40 21.89 -2.72
CA ILE A 71 27.68 22.56 -2.55
C ILE A 71 27.99 23.47 -3.75
N LYS A 72 27.68 23.07 -4.99
CA LYS A 72 27.79 23.97 -6.15
C LYS A 72 26.91 25.21 -6.00
N LYS A 73 25.68 25.08 -5.49
CA LYS A 73 24.80 26.23 -5.24
C LYS A 73 25.34 27.15 -4.13
N ILE A 74 25.89 26.58 -3.06
CA ILE A 74 26.57 27.36 -2.01
C ILE A 74 27.82 28.06 -2.56
N ASN A 75 28.63 27.35 -3.36
CA ASN A 75 29.85 27.88 -3.96
C ASN A 75 29.58 28.93 -5.04
N ALA A 76 28.46 28.82 -5.76
CA ALA A 76 28.00 29.78 -6.75
C ALA A 76 27.30 31.00 -6.13
N HIS A 77 27.20 31.08 -4.80
CA HIS A 77 26.62 32.24 -4.14
C HIS A 77 27.46 33.49 -4.43
N PRO A 78 26.88 34.59 -4.96
CA PRO A 78 27.66 35.73 -5.46
C PRO A 78 28.38 36.53 -4.37
N ILE A 79 27.97 36.34 -3.11
CA ILE A 79 28.47 37.11 -1.96
C ILE A 79 29.30 36.19 -1.05
N ILE A 80 30.63 36.39 -1.04
CA ILE A 80 31.61 35.60 -0.26
C ILE A 80 31.26 35.55 1.24
N LYS A 81 30.87 36.69 1.83
CA LYS A 81 30.47 36.75 3.24
C LYS A 81 29.23 35.92 3.55
N GLU A 82 28.28 35.78 2.63
CA GLU A 82 27.12 34.91 2.84
C GLU A 82 27.50 33.44 2.72
N LYS A 83 28.47 33.10 1.86
CA LYS A 83 29.02 31.75 1.76
C LYS A 83 29.70 31.31 3.07
N GLU A 84 30.55 32.16 3.65
CA GLU A 84 31.19 31.88 4.95
C GLU A 84 30.15 31.65 6.04
N ARG A 85 29.10 32.49 6.10
CA ARG A 85 27.99 32.34 7.04
C ARG A 85 27.21 31.04 6.85
N ILE A 86 27.03 30.58 5.62
CA ILE A 86 26.39 29.28 5.32
C ILE A 86 27.24 28.13 5.87
N HIS A 87 28.56 28.15 5.62
CA HIS A 87 29.47 27.11 6.11
C HIS A 87 29.53 27.07 7.63
N GLU A 88 29.59 28.23 8.28
CA GLU A 88 29.55 28.32 9.75
C GLU A 88 28.22 27.77 10.30
N PHE A 89 27.08 28.15 9.70
CA PHE A 89 25.77 27.63 10.08
C PHE A 89 25.66 26.11 9.98
N ILE A 90 26.15 25.52 8.87
CA ILE A 90 26.18 24.07 8.68
C ILE A 90 27.06 23.43 9.76
N LYS A 91 28.29 23.90 9.90
CA LYS A 91 29.26 23.37 10.87
C LYS A 91 28.71 23.38 12.29
N ASP A 92 28.00 24.45 12.66
CA ASP A 92 27.44 24.58 13.99
C ASP A 92 26.30 23.60 14.26
N LEU A 93 25.52 23.21 13.25
CA LEU A 93 24.34 22.37 13.40
C LEU A 93 24.52 20.91 12.98
N ASP A 94 25.61 20.56 12.29
CA ASP A 94 25.89 19.21 11.78
C ASP A 94 25.84 18.12 12.87
N SER A 95 26.31 18.45 14.08
CA SER A 95 26.25 17.53 15.23
C SER A 95 24.86 17.43 15.89
N THR A 96 23.93 18.31 15.53
CA THR A 96 22.62 18.49 16.18
C THR A 96 21.46 18.02 15.30
N LEU A 97 21.53 18.32 14.00
CA LEU A 97 20.51 17.99 13.03
C LEU A 97 21.03 16.94 12.05
N PRO A 98 20.24 15.92 11.69
CA PRO A 98 20.59 15.03 10.62
C PRO A 98 20.67 15.80 9.30
N GLU A 99 21.52 15.32 8.39
CA GLU A 99 21.83 15.97 7.13
C GLU A 99 20.57 16.26 6.30
N GLU A 100 19.63 15.31 6.30
CA GLU A 100 18.36 15.36 5.58
C GLU A 100 17.45 16.50 6.05
N ILE A 101 17.69 17.04 7.25
CA ILE A 101 16.99 18.22 7.80
C ILE A 101 17.87 19.47 7.68
N LEU A 102 19.17 19.35 7.88
CA LEU A 102 20.10 20.48 7.81
C LEU A 102 20.17 21.08 6.39
N ARG A 103 20.15 20.24 5.35
CA ARG A 103 20.16 20.67 3.95
C ARG A 103 18.94 21.54 3.59
N PRO A 104 17.67 21.10 3.74
CA PRO A 104 16.52 21.94 3.44
C PRO A 104 16.47 23.17 4.35
N LEU A 105 16.84 23.06 5.63
CA LEU A 105 16.90 24.21 6.53
C LEU A 105 17.85 25.29 6.00
N THR A 106 19.06 24.90 5.61
CA THR A 106 20.07 25.80 5.04
C THR A 106 19.59 26.39 3.72
N TYR A 107 18.99 25.56 2.86
CA TYR A 107 18.44 25.99 1.58
C TYR A 107 17.40 27.11 1.75
N TRP A 108 16.40 26.88 2.60
CA TRP A 108 15.33 27.84 2.84
C TRP A 108 15.77 29.03 3.67
N LYS A 109 16.87 28.94 4.42
CA LYS A 109 17.40 30.05 5.21
C LYS A 109 18.29 31.00 4.41
N PHE A 110 19.12 30.46 3.51
CA PHE A 110 20.17 31.24 2.86
C PHE A 110 20.06 31.29 1.34
N ILE A 111 19.68 30.19 0.69
CA ILE A 111 19.73 30.05 -0.78
C ILE A 111 18.44 30.57 -1.41
N GLN A 112 17.30 30.01 -1.02
CA GLN A 112 15.97 30.45 -1.45
C GLN A 112 15.18 30.90 -0.22
N LYS A 113 15.57 32.05 0.34
CA LYS A 113 15.06 32.58 1.61
C LYS A 113 13.52 32.51 1.69
N ASN A 114 12.99 31.65 2.54
CA ASN A 114 11.56 31.49 2.78
C ASN A 114 11.32 31.10 4.26
N PRO A 115 10.95 32.05 5.13
CA PRO A 115 10.72 31.78 6.55
C PRO A 115 9.65 30.73 6.83
N ALA A 116 8.57 30.66 6.04
CA ALA A 116 7.53 29.64 6.21
C ALA A 116 8.05 28.22 5.96
N ASN A 117 9.01 28.07 5.05
CA ASN A 117 9.65 26.78 4.79
C ASN A 117 10.69 26.41 5.86
N VAL A 118 11.35 27.41 6.47
CA VAL A 118 12.20 27.20 7.66
C VAL A 118 11.34 26.71 8.83
N GLU A 119 10.21 27.38 9.10
CA GLU A 119 9.22 26.97 10.11
C GLU A 119 8.76 25.53 9.87
N THR A 120 8.35 25.21 8.64
CA THR A 120 7.89 23.86 8.26
C THR A 120 8.98 22.81 8.48
N THR A 121 10.25 23.12 8.15
CA THR A 121 11.37 22.18 8.30
C THR A 121 11.67 21.87 9.77
N LEU A 122 11.65 22.89 10.64
CA LEU A 122 11.85 22.71 12.08
C LEU A 122 10.68 21.96 12.73
N ALA A 123 9.45 22.35 12.42
CA ALA A 123 8.25 21.67 12.92
C ALA A 123 8.22 20.20 12.49
N TYR A 124 8.61 19.91 11.25
CA TYR A 124 8.72 18.55 10.73
C TYR A 124 9.64 17.69 11.59
N TYR A 125 10.87 18.15 11.83
CA TYR A 125 11.86 17.34 12.56
C TYR A 125 11.44 17.08 14.01
N ILE A 126 10.91 18.10 14.69
CA ILE A 126 10.44 17.95 16.08
C ILE A 126 9.27 16.95 16.15
N LEU A 127 8.27 17.10 15.29
CA LEU A 127 7.13 16.18 15.23
C LEU A 127 7.54 14.77 14.81
N TYR A 128 8.56 14.63 13.97
CA TYR A 128 9.08 13.32 13.55
C TYR A 128 9.68 12.55 14.73
N LYS A 129 10.40 13.21 15.64
CA LYS A 129 10.92 12.57 16.87
C LYS A 129 9.80 12.12 17.81
N ILE A 130 8.74 12.91 17.90
CA ILE A 130 7.52 12.54 18.64
C ILE A 130 6.82 11.34 18.00
N LEU A 131 6.77 11.29 16.65
CA LEU A 131 6.22 10.15 15.91
C LEU A 131 7.03 8.86 16.17
N ILE A 132 8.36 8.95 16.24
CA ILE A 132 9.21 7.80 16.59
C ILE A 132 8.85 7.26 17.98
N LEU A 133 8.66 8.15 18.98
CA LEU A 133 8.23 7.75 20.32
C LEU A 133 6.84 7.11 20.30
N ARG A 134 5.88 7.70 19.58
CA ARG A 134 4.54 7.11 19.41
C ARG A 134 4.61 5.70 18.87
N ASP A 135 5.33 5.51 17.78
CA ASP A 135 5.46 4.21 17.13
C ASP A 135 6.17 3.19 18.03
N HIS A 136 7.14 3.62 18.84
CA HIS A 136 7.80 2.75 19.80
C HIS A 136 6.85 2.30 20.92
N ILE A 137 6.03 3.23 21.43
CA ILE A 137 5.06 2.94 22.49
C ILE A 137 3.94 2.01 21.98
N ASP A 138 3.40 2.30 20.80
CA ASP A 138 2.29 1.51 20.23
C ASP A 138 2.77 0.16 19.63
N ASN A 139 4.07 -0.12 19.59
CA ASN A 139 4.64 -1.35 19.01
C ASN A 139 4.66 -2.50 20.04
N PRO A 140 3.92 -3.60 19.80
CA PRO A 140 3.90 -4.72 20.75
C PRO A 140 5.22 -5.48 20.86
N LEU A 141 6.17 -5.24 19.93
CA LEU A 141 7.50 -5.85 19.95
C LEU A 141 8.57 -4.93 20.56
N SER A 142 8.20 -3.75 21.04
CA SER A 142 9.15 -2.82 21.65
C SER A 142 9.39 -3.13 23.12
N GLU A 143 10.65 -2.96 23.55
CA GLU A 143 11.04 -2.97 24.96
C GLU A 143 11.11 -1.53 25.50
N ASP A 144 11.19 -1.32 26.82
CA ASP A 144 11.32 0.01 27.46
C ASP A 144 10.18 1.01 27.14
N GLU A 145 8.94 0.54 26.99
CA GLU A 145 7.77 1.38 26.68
C GLU A 145 7.58 2.53 27.69
N ASP A 146 7.71 2.25 28.99
CA ASP A 146 7.52 3.25 30.06
C ASP A 146 8.49 4.43 29.95
N SER A 147 9.74 4.15 29.57
CA SER A 147 10.77 5.17 29.34
C SER A 147 10.41 6.04 28.14
N ALA A 148 9.91 5.43 27.07
CA ALA A 148 9.43 6.16 25.89
C ALA A 148 8.18 7.01 26.19
N ALA A 149 7.23 6.47 26.97
CA ALA A 149 6.03 7.18 27.40
C ALA A 149 6.37 8.38 28.31
N THR A 150 7.32 8.21 29.22
CA THR A 150 7.83 9.30 30.07
C THR A 150 8.48 10.39 29.22
N LEU A 151 9.36 10.02 28.28
CA LEU A 151 10.00 10.99 27.39
C LEU A 151 9.00 11.71 26.48
N LEU A 152 7.99 11.00 25.97
CA LEU A 152 6.91 11.60 25.20
C LEU A 152 6.12 12.62 26.03
N SER A 153 5.83 12.31 27.30
CA SER A 153 5.20 13.25 28.23
C SER A 153 6.06 14.51 28.41
N GLU A 154 7.37 14.34 28.64
CA GLU A 154 8.33 15.45 28.75
C GLU A 154 8.31 16.34 27.50
N PHE A 155 8.35 15.75 26.30
CA PHE A 155 8.32 16.49 25.02
C PHE A 155 7.02 17.24 24.75
N CYS A 156 5.94 16.88 25.43
CA CYS A 156 4.63 17.50 25.30
C CYS A 156 4.24 18.24 26.59
N ASP A 157 5.22 18.86 27.26
CA ASP A 157 5.09 19.72 28.44
C ASP A 157 4.32 19.07 29.61
N ASN A 158 4.43 17.75 29.75
CA ASN A 158 3.68 16.91 30.70
C ASN A 158 2.15 17.04 30.59
N GLN A 159 1.65 17.55 29.47
CA GLN A 159 0.22 17.63 29.18
C GLN A 159 -0.30 16.35 28.54
N ASN A 160 0.59 15.46 28.11
CA ASN A 160 0.25 14.22 27.43
C ASN A 160 0.47 12.98 28.29
N THR A 161 -0.56 12.14 28.38
CA THR A 161 -0.58 10.91 29.18
C THR A 161 -0.63 9.64 28.31
N GLY A 162 -0.29 9.74 27.02
CA GLY A 162 -0.27 8.59 26.11
C GLY A 162 -0.27 8.97 24.62
N THR A 163 -0.52 8.00 23.75
CA THR A 163 -0.37 8.15 22.29
C THR A 163 -1.60 8.70 21.55
N ARG A 164 -2.72 8.89 22.26
CA ARG A 164 -4.05 9.12 21.66
C ARG A 164 -4.25 10.49 21.00
N ASN A 165 -3.64 11.54 21.53
CA ASN A 165 -3.89 12.93 21.12
C ASN A 165 -2.59 13.72 20.97
N ILE A 166 -1.55 13.06 20.44
CA ILE A 166 -0.20 13.61 20.37
C ILE A 166 -0.19 14.87 19.50
N PHE A 167 -0.80 14.83 18.31
CA PHE A 167 -0.77 15.94 17.39
C PHE A 167 -1.41 17.17 18.01
N ASP A 168 -2.62 17.06 18.54
CA ASP A 168 -3.33 18.21 19.10
C ASP A 168 -2.66 18.78 20.36
N LYS A 169 -2.02 17.94 21.17
CA LYS A 169 -1.36 18.37 22.41
C LYS A 169 0.02 18.97 22.18
N CYS A 170 0.83 18.38 21.31
CA CYS A 170 2.23 18.76 21.17
C CYS A 170 2.43 19.85 20.10
N THR A 171 1.55 19.93 19.09
CA THR A 171 1.75 20.86 17.96
C THR A 171 1.72 22.36 18.31
N PRO A 172 0.88 22.88 19.24
CA PRO A 172 0.84 24.32 19.50
C PRO A 172 2.20 24.90 19.92
N GLY A 173 2.89 24.25 20.86
CA GLY A 173 4.23 24.65 21.31
C GLY A 173 5.29 24.50 20.21
N ILE A 174 5.20 23.43 19.42
CA ILE A 174 6.14 23.15 18.33
C ILE A 174 6.04 24.21 17.23
N PHE A 175 4.82 24.55 16.80
CA PHE A 175 4.63 25.57 15.77
C PHE A 175 5.01 26.97 16.27
N GLN A 176 4.74 27.27 17.55
CA GLN A 176 5.17 28.53 18.14
C GLN A 176 6.71 28.65 18.12
N PHE A 177 7.43 27.62 18.59
CA PHE A 177 8.89 27.58 18.52
C PHE A 177 9.40 27.71 17.08
N ALA A 178 8.86 26.90 16.16
CA ALA A 178 9.33 26.88 14.77
C ALA A 178 9.15 28.24 14.08
N LYS A 179 8.02 28.93 14.36
CA LYS A 179 7.72 30.26 13.84
C LYS A 179 8.65 31.33 14.42
N GLU A 180 8.87 31.31 15.73
CA GLU A 180 9.80 32.23 16.40
C GLU A 180 11.23 32.05 15.87
N ALA A 181 11.71 30.80 15.81
CA ALA A 181 13.03 30.47 15.28
C ALA A 181 13.17 30.91 13.81
N ALA A 182 12.17 30.64 12.96
CA ALA A 182 12.18 31.05 11.56
C ALA A 182 12.25 32.58 11.36
N SER A 183 11.72 33.36 12.31
CA SER A 183 11.73 34.83 12.27
C SER A 183 13.08 35.47 12.60
N LEU A 184 14.02 34.71 13.20
CA LEU A 184 15.33 35.22 13.60
C LEU A 184 16.16 35.58 12.37
N SER A 185 16.42 36.87 12.15
CA SER A 185 17.25 37.34 11.02
C SER A 185 18.73 36.97 11.16
N ASP A 186 19.20 36.84 12.41
CA ASP A 186 20.57 36.47 12.76
C ASP A 186 20.75 34.94 12.82
N PRO A 187 21.58 34.33 11.96
CA PRO A 187 21.89 32.91 11.97
C PRO A 187 22.41 32.39 13.30
N SER A 188 23.24 33.14 14.03
CA SER A 188 23.82 32.66 15.29
C SER A 188 22.73 32.50 16.36
N LYS A 189 21.74 33.39 16.38
CA LYS A 189 20.57 33.26 17.25
C LYS A 189 19.68 32.08 16.85
N LEU A 190 19.54 31.82 15.55
CA LEU A 190 18.82 30.63 15.08
C LEU A 190 19.53 29.34 15.51
N VAL A 191 20.85 29.28 15.40
CA VAL A 191 21.66 28.16 15.89
C VAL A 191 21.45 27.97 17.39
N GLU A 192 21.50 29.05 18.18
CA GLU A 192 21.25 29.00 19.63
C GLU A 192 19.82 28.51 19.95
N ALA A 193 18.81 28.98 19.23
CA ALA A 193 17.42 28.54 19.40
C ALA A 193 17.25 27.04 19.09
N ILE A 194 17.88 26.54 18.03
CA ILE A 194 17.86 25.12 17.67
C ILE A 194 18.59 24.28 18.72
N LYS A 195 19.78 24.73 19.15
CA LYS A 195 20.60 24.07 20.18
C LYS A 195 20.08 24.26 21.60
N SER A 196 19.05 25.05 21.84
CA SER A 196 18.39 25.13 23.15
C SER A 196 17.08 24.36 23.18
N ASN A 197 16.57 23.93 22.03
CA ASN A 197 15.36 23.12 21.97
C ASN A 197 15.64 21.70 22.49
N HIS A 198 15.03 21.36 23.62
CA HIS A 198 15.25 20.09 24.30
C HIS A 198 14.85 18.87 23.44
N ILE A 199 13.81 18.98 22.61
CA ILE A 199 13.37 17.88 21.73
C ILE A 199 14.41 17.65 20.64
N ILE A 200 14.88 18.71 19.97
CA ILE A 200 15.89 18.63 18.91
C ILE A 200 17.17 17.96 19.42
N ASN A 201 17.68 18.41 20.56
CA ASN A 201 18.97 17.93 21.10
C ASN A 201 18.92 16.54 21.72
N THR A 202 17.76 16.06 22.16
CA THR A 202 17.68 14.77 22.86
C THR A 202 17.93 13.62 21.89
N LYS A 203 19.04 12.91 22.03
CA LYS A 203 19.23 11.63 21.32
C LYS A 203 18.30 10.60 21.95
N LEU A 204 17.31 10.12 21.19
CA LEU A 204 16.27 9.23 21.73
C LEU A 204 16.87 7.97 22.38
N ARG A 205 17.92 7.40 21.77
CA ARG A 205 18.61 6.20 22.28
C ARG A 205 19.32 6.39 23.62
N ASP A 206 19.70 7.62 23.97
CA ASP A 206 20.33 7.90 25.27
C ASP A 206 19.29 7.83 26.41
N ARG A 207 18.00 7.92 26.08
CA ARG A 207 16.87 7.90 27.02
C ARG A 207 16.04 6.61 26.92
N VAL A 208 16.01 5.97 25.75
CA VAL A 208 15.27 4.73 25.47
C VAL A 208 16.18 3.82 24.63
N SER A 209 16.84 2.85 25.26
CA SER A 209 17.90 2.03 24.64
C SER A 209 17.46 1.30 23.38
N SER A 210 16.26 0.72 23.42
CA SER A 210 15.68 -0.13 22.37
C SER A 210 15.08 0.65 21.19
N ILE A 211 15.05 1.99 21.26
CA ILE A 211 14.28 2.79 20.29
C ILE A 211 14.92 2.81 18.89
N ASN A 212 14.07 2.66 17.88
CA ASN A 212 14.44 2.88 16.49
C ASN A 212 14.68 4.39 16.25
N SER A 213 15.54 4.73 15.29
CA SER A 213 15.80 6.13 14.91
C SER A 213 14.83 6.63 13.84
N TYR A 214 13.77 5.88 13.55
CA TYR A 214 12.82 6.14 12.47
C TYR A 214 11.42 5.62 12.80
N SER A 215 10.42 6.20 12.13
CA SER A 215 9.08 5.66 12.02
C SER A 215 8.85 5.26 10.55
N LEU A 216 8.08 4.18 10.35
CA LEU A 216 7.84 3.61 9.03
C LEU A 216 6.55 4.11 8.39
N SER A 217 5.68 4.80 9.13
CA SER A 217 4.41 5.31 8.61
C SER A 217 3.95 6.55 9.38
N TYR A 218 3.43 7.56 8.68
CA TYR A 218 2.88 8.76 9.32
C TYR A 218 1.61 8.49 10.13
N LEU A 219 0.88 7.41 9.81
CA LEU A 219 -0.25 6.95 10.61
C LEU A 219 0.20 6.17 11.85
N GLY A 220 1.44 5.66 11.84
CA GLY A 220 2.02 4.86 12.92
C GLY A 220 1.36 3.50 13.12
N ILE A 221 1.64 2.87 14.26
CA ILE A 221 0.95 1.63 14.68
C ILE A 221 -0.37 1.99 15.34
N ILE A 222 -1.45 1.36 14.92
CA ILE A 222 -2.83 1.63 15.33
C ILE A 222 -3.26 0.50 16.29
N PRO A 223 -3.38 0.74 17.59
CA PRO A 223 -3.87 -0.26 18.55
C PRO A 223 -5.40 -0.42 18.48
N GLY A 224 -5.93 -1.44 19.17
CA GLY A 224 -7.38 -1.53 19.42
C GLY A 224 -8.19 -2.34 18.42
N ASN A 225 -7.58 -3.16 17.57
CA ASN A 225 -8.28 -3.86 16.50
C ASN A 225 -8.56 -5.33 16.83
N GLN A 226 -9.40 -5.94 16.00
CA GLN A 226 -9.45 -7.37 15.81
C GLN A 226 -8.97 -7.64 14.39
N VAL A 227 -8.05 -8.59 14.22
CA VAL A 227 -7.44 -8.92 12.93
C VAL A 227 -7.64 -10.39 12.61
N GLU A 228 -7.92 -10.70 11.35
CA GLU A 228 -8.03 -12.07 10.85
C GLU A 228 -7.28 -12.19 9.51
N ILE A 229 -6.45 -13.22 9.38
CA ILE A 229 -5.75 -13.55 8.14
C ILE A 229 -6.52 -14.70 7.47
N ILE A 230 -7.04 -14.45 6.27
CA ILE A 230 -7.83 -15.42 5.51
C ILE A 230 -6.99 -15.90 4.32
N SER A 231 -6.32 -17.04 4.50
CA SER A 231 -5.42 -17.64 3.47
C SER A 231 -5.92 -18.96 2.88
N ARG A 232 -7.09 -19.46 3.34
CA ARG A 232 -7.73 -20.65 2.78
C ARG A 232 -8.47 -20.26 1.50
N ASN A 233 -8.18 -20.98 0.42
CA ASN A 233 -8.81 -20.83 -0.89
C ASN A 233 -9.41 -22.19 -1.31
N ASP A 234 -10.49 -22.19 -2.07
CA ASP A 234 -10.93 -23.39 -2.77
C ASP A 234 -10.32 -23.41 -4.18
N THR A 235 -9.29 -24.20 -4.38
CA THR A 235 -8.56 -24.30 -5.64
C THR A 235 -8.87 -25.60 -6.39
N SER A 236 -10.05 -26.18 -6.14
CA SER A 236 -10.45 -27.47 -6.71
C SER A 236 -10.68 -27.42 -8.23
N MET A 237 -10.40 -28.56 -8.88
CA MET A 237 -10.68 -28.75 -10.30
C MET A 237 -12.17 -28.63 -10.61
N GLU A 238 -13.05 -29.07 -9.69
CA GLU A 238 -14.50 -28.93 -9.81
C GLU A 238 -14.89 -27.45 -9.98
N ARG A 239 -14.38 -26.59 -9.09
CA ARG A 239 -14.62 -25.14 -9.15
C ARG A 239 -14.14 -24.52 -10.45
N MET A 240 -12.92 -24.83 -10.87
CA MET A 240 -12.36 -24.26 -12.10
C MET A 240 -13.13 -24.74 -13.35
N ASN A 241 -13.53 -26.01 -13.40
CA ASN A 241 -14.36 -26.52 -14.49
C ASN A 241 -15.74 -25.85 -14.51
N TRP A 242 -16.36 -25.66 -13.34
CA TRP A 242 -17.64 -24.98 -13.22
C TRP A 242 -17.59 -23.55 -13.78
N LEU A 243 -16.52 -22.81 -13.48
CA LEU A 243 -16.29 -21.44 -13.97
C LEU A 243 -16.04 -21.44 -15.50
N ASN A 244 -15.19 -22.35 -15.99
CA ASN A 244 -14.90 -22.50 -17.43
C ASN A 244 -16.16 -22.82 -18.26
N GLU A 245 -17.04 -23.71 -17.78
CA GLU A 245 -18.30 -24.05 -18.46
C GLU A 245 -19.25 -22.86 -18.64
N ARG A 246 -19.14 -21.86 -17.76
CA ARG A 246 -20.00 -20.67 -17.75
C ARG A 246 -19.28 -19.44 -18.31
N TYR A 247 -18.12 -19.66 -18.92
CA TYR A 247 -17.30 -18.61 -19.44
C TYR A 247 -17.82 -18.08 -20.77
N MET A 248 -17.96 -16.76 -20.84
CA MET A 248 -18.50 -16.03 -21.98
C MET A 248 -17.75 -16.21 -23.31
N PHE A 249 -16.43 -16.45 -23.32
CA PHE A 249 -15.69 -16.61 -24.59
C PHE A 249 -15.90 -18.01 -25.22
N SER A 250 -16.66 -18.90 -24.55
CA SER A 250 -17.13 -20.18 -25.12
C SER A 250 -18.48 -20.07 -25.84
N GLY A 251 -19.01 -18.86 -26.01
CA GLY A 251 -20.39 -18.65 -26.47
C GLY A 251 -21.41 -18.59 -25.32
N GLY A 252 -20.93 -18.53 -24.07
CA GLY A 252 -21.76 -18.23 -22.91
C GLY A 252 -22.36 -16.82 -22.99
N VAL A 253 -23.60 -16.68 -22.53
CA VAL A 253 -24.31 -15.39 -22.49
C VAL A 253 -24.36 -14.90 -21.05
N PHE A 254 -24.04 -13.63 -20.84
CA PHE A 254 -24.26 -12.98 -19.55
C PHE A 254 -25.76 -12.92 -19.23
N ASP A 255 -26.21 -13.74 -18.29
CA ASP A 255 -27.59 -13.80 -17.83
C ASP A 255 -27.67 -13.64 -16.30
N PHE A 256 -28.06 -12.44 -15.85
CA PHE A 256 -28.29 -12.12 -14.44
C PHE A 256 -29.51 -12.86 -13.84
N ASN A 257 -30.36 -13.46 -14.69
CA ASN A 257 -31.49 -14.27 -14.23
C ASN A 257 -31.14 -15.74 -14.06
N ALA A 258 -29.95 -16.16 -14.50
CA ALA A 258 -29.55 -17.55 -14.40
C ALA A 258 -29.48 -17.99 -12.92
N PRO A 259 -30.00 -19.18 -12.56
CA PRO A 259 -30.02 -19.64 -11.18
C PRO A 259 -28.63 -19.69 -10.53
N TYR A 260 -27.58 -19.93 -11.32
CA TYR A 260 -26.20 -20.03 -10.85
C TYR A 260 -25.52 -18.67 -10.56
N ILE A 261 -26.16 -17.54 -10.89
CA ILE A 261 -25.68 -16.19 -10.55
C ILE A 261 -26.24 -15.72 -9.20
N LYS A 262 -27.21 -16.43 -8.61
CA LYS A 262 -27.79 -16.03 -7.34
C LYS A 262 -26.82 -16.26 -6.19
N MET A 263 -26.81 -15.29 -5.25
CA MET A 263 -26.12 -15.42 -3.98
C MET A 263 -26.81 -16.50 -3.13
N PRO A 264 -26.12 -17.61 -2.81
CA PRO A 264 -26.68 -18.66 -1.98
C PRO A 264 -27.06 -18.15 -0.58
N THR A 265 -28.11 -18.71 0.02
CA THR A 265 -28.56 -18.39 1.38
C THR A 265 -28.78 -19.67 2.19
N ASP A 266 -29.01 -19.55 3.50
CA ASP A 266 -29.36 -20.73 4.31
C ASP A 266 -30.67 -21.39 3.86
N LYS A 267 -31.57 -20.61 3.24
CA LYS A 267 -32.87 -21.09 2.73
C LYS A 267 -32.79 -21.65 1.32
N ASP A 268 -31.92 -21.09 0.50
CA ASP A 268 -31.60 -21.58 -0.85
C ASP A 268 -30.09 -21.70 -0.99
N PRO A 269 -29.51 -22.88 -0.65
CA PRO A 269 -28.07 -23.08 -0.68
C PRO A 269 -27.52 -23.23 -2.10
N ASN A 270 -28.39 -23.26 -3.11
CA ASN A 270 -27.98 -23.29 -4.51
C ASN A 270 -27.55 -21.90 -4.97
N GLY A 271 -26.94 -21.84 -6.14
CA GLY A 271 -26.43 -20.61 -6.73
C GLY A 271 -24.94 -20.71 -7.04
N HIS A 272 -24.26 -19.58 -7.01
CA HIS A 272 -22.88 -19.49 -7.45
C HIS A 272 -21.93 -20.31 -6.55
N ILE A 273 -21.15 -21.20 -7.15
CA ILE A 273 -20.34 -22.22 -6.43
C ILE A 273 -19.42 -21.60 -5.35
N ILE A 274 -18.87 -20.42 -5.64
CA ILE A 274 -17.96 -19.69 -4.76
C ILE A 274 -18.57 -19.32 -3.41
N PHE A 275 -19.86 -19.03 -3.38
CA PHE A 275 -20.56 -18.50 -2.20
C PHE A 275 -21.36 -19.58 -1.47
N GLN A 276 -21.31 -20.83 -1.93
CA GLN A 276 -21.97 -21.95 -1.27
C GLN A 276 -21.36 -22.19 0.12
N LYS A 277 -22.01 -23.01 0.94
CA LYS A 277 -21.63 -23.24 2.34
C LYS A 277 -20.15 -23.60 2.52
N ASN A 278 -19.63 -24.46 1.65
CA ASN A 278 -18.24 -24.92 1.63
C ASN A 278 -17.36 -24.14 0.64
N GLY A 279 -17.87 -23.05 0.09
CA GLY A 279 -17.17 -22.18 -0.83
C GLY A 279 -16.06 -21.37 -0.16
N ASP A 280 -15.57 -20.37 -0.87
CA ASP A 280 -14.31 -19.71 -0.55
C ASP A 280 -14.47 -18.69 0.60
N PRO A 281 -13.75 -18.88 1.72
CA PRO A 281 -13.90 -18.03 2.91
C PRO A 281 -13.66 -16.54 2.65
N ILE A 282 -12.78 -16.20 1.71
CA ILE A 282 -12.49 -14.81 1.34
C ILE A 282 -13.76 -14.11 0.86
N TYR A 283 -14.47 -14.71 -0.11
CA TYR A 283 -15.65 -14.09 -0.69
C TYR A 283 -16.86 -14.14 0.25
N LYS A 284 -16.93 -15.16 1.11
CA LYS A 284 -17.94 -15.21 2.18
C LYS A 284 -17.78 -14.05 3.15
N ARG A 285 -16.56 -13.67 3.53
CA ARG A 285 -16.33 -12.50 4.39
C ARG A 285 -16.78 -11.19 3.72
N ILE A 286 -16.55 -11.03 2.43
CA ILE A 286 -17.04 -9.86 1.67
C ILE A 286 -18.58 -9.79 1.74
N ARG A 287 -19.27 -10.91 1.50
CA ARG A 287 -20.74 -10.99 1.64
C ARG A 287 -21.19 -10.62 3.05
N GLU A 288 -20.56 -11.19 4.07
CA GLU A 288 -20.89 -10.91 5.48
C GLU A 288 -20.72 -9.42 5.84
N MET A 289 -19.72 -8.75 5.27
CA MET A 289 -19.54 -7.30 5.44
C MET A 289 -20.65 -6.51 4.76
N ILE A 290 -21.06 -6.89 3.55
CA ILE A 290 -22.22 -6.30 2.88
C ILE A 290 -23.47 -6.45 3.76
N ASP A 291 -23.68 -7.63 4.34
CA ASP A 291 -24.82 -7.90 5.21
C ASP A 291 -24.81 -6.99 6.45
N ARG A 292 -23.65 -6.81 7.08
CA ARG A 292 -23.49 -6.02 8.31
C ARG A 292 -23.49 -4.50 8.13
N ALA A 293 -23.24 -3.98 6.93
CA ALA A 293 -23.16 -2.54 6.70
C ALA A 293 -24.48 -1.81 7.03
N ASN A 294 -24.40 -0.65 7.69
CA ASN A 294 -25.55 0.14 8.15
C ASN A 294 -25.53 1.59 7.67
N ASP A 295 -24.36 2.16 7.42
CA ASP A 295 -24.15 3.57 7.07
C ASP A 295 -23.50 3.73 5.70
N SER A 296 -22.50 2.92 5.38
CA SER A 296 -21.87 3.00 4.06
C SER A 296 -21.07 1.77 3.69
N ILE A 297 -20.91 1.56 2.38
CA ILE A 297 -19.94 0.64 1.80
C ILE A 297 -19.03 1.43 0.86
N PHE A 298 -17.72 1.34 1.08
CA PHE A 298 -16.69 1.74 0.14
C PHE A 298 -16.00 0.50 -0.41
N ILE A 299 -15.85 0.42 -1.73
CA ILE A 299 -15.11 -0.61 -2.44
C ILE A 299 -14.10 0.08 -3.33
N ASP A 300 -12.84 -0.33 -3.25
CA ASP A 300 -11.84 -0.11 -4.28
C ASP A 300 -11.46 -1.45 -4.88
N ILE A 301 -11.57 -1.59 -6.19
CA ILE A 301 -11.38 -2.88 -6.85
C ILE A 301 -10.67 -2.74 -8.20
N PHE A 302 -9.61 -3.53 -8.34
CA PHE A 302 -8.87 -3.60 -9.58
C PHE A 302 -9.65 -4.34 -10.70
N LEU A 303 -9.92 -5.64 -10.52
CA LEU A 303 -10.69 -6.42 -11.49
C LEU A 303 -12.01 -6.88 -10.87
N PHE A 304 -13.13 -6.56 -11.53
CA PHE A 304 -14.48 -6.91 -11.11
C PHE A 304 -15.32 -7.36 -12.32
N GLY A 305 -15.68 -8.64 -12.39
CA GLY A 305 -16.19 -9.25 -13.63
C GLY A 305 -16.54 -10.74 -13.52
N GLY A 306 -16.96 -11.33 -14.63
CA GLY A 306 -17.32 -12.75 -14.71
C GLY A 306 -18.56 -13.10 -13.89
N THR A 307 -18.85 -14.40 -13.76
CA THR A 307 -20.00 -14.90 -13.00
C THR A 307 -19.91 -14.59 -11.51
N LEU A 308 -18.71 -14.59 -10.94
CA LEU A 308 -18.44 -14.11 -9.58
C LEU A 308 -18.82 -12.63 -9.44
N GLY A 309 -18.32 -11.78 -10.34
CA GLY A 309 -18.57 -10.35 -10.31
C GLY A 309 -20.04 -10.00 -10.48
N MET A 310 -20.76 -10.71 -11.36
CA MET A 310 -22.21 -10.57 -11.51
C MET A 310 -22.96 -10.88 -10.21
N THR A 311 -22.62 -12.01 -9.58
CA THR A 311 -23.26 -12.47 -8.34
C THR A 311 -23.07 -11.46 -7.22
N LEU A 312 -21.84 -10.94 -7.06
CA LEU A 312 -21.53 -9.91 -6.09
C LEU A 312 -22.21 -8.57 -6.41
N ALA A 313 -22.22 -8.14 -7.68
CA ALA A 313 -22.81 -6.88 -8.09
C ALA A 313 -24.32 -6.86 -7.88
N GLU A 314 -25.03 -7.92 -8.27
CA GLU A 314 -26.47 -8.06 -8.03
C GLU A 314 -26.77 -8.02 -6.53
N TYR A 315 -26.08 -8.87 -5.75
CA TYR A 315 -26.28 -8.95 -4.30
C TYR A 315 -26.00 -7.62 -3.58
N LEU A 316 -24.88 -6.99 -3.90
CA LEU A 316 -24.47 -5.70 -3.33
C LEU A 316 -25.54 -4.63 -3.56
N LEU A 317 -26.02 -4.49 -4.79
CA LEU A 317 -26.98 -3.45 -5.14
C LEU A 317 -28.35 -3.71 -4.50
N ASP A 318 -28.82 -4.95 -4.49
CA ASP A 318 -30.08 -5.33 -3.85
C ASP A 318 -30.06 -5.07 -2.33
N GLU A 319 -28.97 -5.42 -1.65
CA GLU A 319 -28.79 -5.13 -0.22
C GLU A 319 -28.67 -3.62 0.03
N CYS A 320 -27.97 -2.88 -0.83
CA CYS A 320 -27.90 -1.42 -0.72
C CYS A 320 -29.28 -0.76 -0.86
N ILE A 321 -30.16 -1.25 -1.73
CA ILE A 321 -31.54 -0.73 -1.84
C ILE A 321 -32.29 -0.91 -0.50
N LYS A 322 -32.21 -2.09 0.11
CA LYS A 322 -32.83 -2.38 1.41
C LYS A 322 -32.27 -1.46 2.50
N LYS A 323 -30.95 -1.25 2.52
CA LYS A 323 -30.26 -0.39 3.47
C LYS A 323 -30.60 1.08 3.27
N ILE A 324 -30.63 1.58 2.04
CA ILE A 324 -31.08 2.95 1.71
C ILE A 324 -32.54 3.17 2.12
N ASN A 325 -33.38 2.15 2.00
CA ASN A 325 -34.77 2.25 2.42
C ASN A 325 -34.92 2.38 3.94
N THR A 326 -34.00 1.78 4.70
CA THR A 326 -33.96 1.84 6.17
C THR A 326 -33.22 3.09 6.68
N ASN A 327 -32.07 3.40 6.09
CA ASN A 327 -31.22 4.54 6.36
C ASN A 327 -31.07 5.38 5.09
N LYS A 328 -31.81 6.49 4.99
CA LYS A 328 -31.80 7.37 3.79
C LYS A 328 -30.44 8.02 3.52
N ASN A 329 -29.54 8.02 4.50
CA ASN A 329 -28.18 8.56 4.36
C ASN A 329 -27.16 7.52 3.90
N PHE A 330 -27.56 6.24 3.76
CA PHE A 330 -26.66 5.17 3.35
C PHE A 330 -25.96 5.49 2.02
N LYS A 331 -24.63 5.28 1.96
CA LYS A 331 -23.81 5.53 0.76
C LYS A 331 -23.10 4.28 0.25
N LEU A 332 -23.03 4.16 -1.06
CA LEU A 332 -22.22 3.18 -1.78
C LEU A 332 -21.21 3.91 -2.67
N PHE A 333 -19.93 3.64 -2.46
CA PHE A 333 -18.83 4.11 -3.31
C PHE A 333 -18.10 2.91 -3.90
N ILE A 334 -17.94 2.89 -5.22
CA ILE A 334 -17.14 1.90 -5.93
C ILE A 334 -16.09 2.68 -6.74
N LEU A 335 -14.85 2.63 -6.28
CA LEU A 335 -13.67 3.07 -7.00
C LEU A 335 -13.12 1.89 -7.81
N HIS A 336 -12.75 2.11 -9.06
CA HIS A 336 -12.23 1.03 -9.91
C HIS A 336 -11.17 1.52 -10.90
N ASP A 337 -10.27 0.63 -11.31
CA ASP A 337 -9.34 0.87 -12.42
C ASP A 337 -9.74 0.06 -13.66
N TYR A 338 -10.61 0.65 -14.49
CA TYR A 338 -10.96 0.09 -15.78
C TYR A 338 -9.90 0.34 -16.86
N ALA A 339 -8.99 1.31 -16.63
CA ALA A 339 -7.97 1.66 -17.61
C ALA A 339 -7.04 0.45 -17.87
N THR A 340 -6.72 -0.26 -16.79
CA THR A 340 -5.83 -1.42 -16.82
C THR A 340 -6.61 -2.72 -16.62
N ASN A 341 -7.03 -3.34 -17.72
CA ASN A 341 -7.94 -4.49 -17.65
C ASN A 341 -7.27 -5.87 -17.81
N TYR A 342 -5.96 -5.98 -18.06
CA TYR A 342 -5.22 -7.25 -18.21
C TYR A 342 -5.87 -8.26 -19.20
N ASN A 343 -6.45 -7.77 -20.29
CA ASN A 343 -7.22 -8.57 -21.25
C ASN A 343 -8.49 -9.23 -20.65
N MET A 344 -8.95 -8.77 -19.49
CA MET A 344 -10.18 -9.18 -18.81
C MET A 344 -11.37 -8.25 -19.13
N VAL A 345 -11.24 -7.38 -20.14
CA VAL A 345 -12.30 -6.45 -20.58
C VAL A 345 -13.64 -7.16 -20.71
N GLU A 346 -13.64 -8.33 -21.33
CA GLU A 346 -14.88 -9.04 -21.64
C GLU A 346 -15.55 -9.53 -20.35
N GLU A 347 -14.80 -10.02 -19.36
CA GLU A 347 -15.34 -10.38 -18.04
C GLU A 347 -15.86 -9.17 -17.28
N MET A 348 -15.11 -8.07 -17.32
CA MET A 348 -15.37 -6.89 -16.50
C MET A 348 -16.53 -6.03 -17.02
N LEU A 349 -16.52 -5.74 -18.33
CA LEU A 349 -17.37 -4.70 -18.92
C LEU A 349 -18.86 -4.96 -18.69
N PRO A 350 -19.40 -6.19 -18.83
CA PRO A 350 -20.83 -6.41 -18.61
C PRO A 350 -21.26 -6.24 -17.15
N VAL A 351 -20.40 -6.56 -16.20
CA VAL A 351 -20.65 -6.28 -14.77
C VAL A 351 -20.64 -4.77 -14.53
N PHE A 352 -19.65 -4.04 -15.04
CA PHE A 352 -19.62 -2.58 -14.92
C PHE A 352 -20.80 -1.89 -15.60
N ARG A 353 -21.27 -2.39 -16.76
CA ARG A 353 -22.49 -1.91 -17.42
C ARG A 353 -23.71 -2.12 -16.53
N TYR A 354 -23.86 -3.32 -15.96
CA TYR A 354 -24.95 -3.64 -15.05
C TYR A 354 -24.96 -2.69 -13.83
N VAL A 355 -23.83 -2.51 -13.15
CA VAL A 355 -23.71 -1.59 -12.01
C VAL A 355 -24.04 -0.16 -12.42
N ARG A 356 -23.43 0.34 -13.51
CA ARG A 356 -23.69 1.69 -14.04
C ARG A 356 -25.17 1.90 -14.32
N ASP A 357 -25.83 0.96 -14.98
CA ASP A 357 -27.21 1.10 -15.43
C ASP A 357 -28.19 1.03 -14.24
N ARG A 358 -27.92 0.17 -13.26
CA ARG A 358 -28.68 0.13 -11.99
C ARG A 358 -28.57 1.45 -11.24
N LEU A 359 -27.35 1.93 -11.00
CA LEU A 359 -27.09 3.19 -10.30
C LEU A 359 -27.70 4.40 -11.01
N LYS A 360 -27.76 4.38 -12.34
CA LYS A 360 -28.34 5.46 -13.15
C LYS A 360 -29.87 5.43 -13.19
N ASN A 361 -30.46 4.25 -13.37
CA ASN A 361 -31.89 4.13 -13.71
C ASN A 361 -32.78 3.92 -12.48
N GLU A 362 -32.23 3.52 -11.34
CA GLU A 362 -33.00 3.39 -10.11
C GLU A 362 -32.98 4.66 -9.26
N PRO A 363 -34.14 5.28 -8.99
CA PRO A 363 -34.22 6.51 -8.21
C PRO A 363 -33.64 6.38 -6.79
N THR A 364 -33.66 5.18 -6.21
CA THR A 364 -33.13 4.89 -4.86
C THR A 364 -31.66 5.31 -4.73
N PHE A 365 -30.86 5.08 -5.78
CA PHE A 365 -29.42 5.35 -5.79
C PHE A 365 -29.05 6.80 -6.09
N HIS A 366 -30.01 7.66 -6.45
CA HIS A 366 -29.72 9.07 -6.74
C HIS A 366 -29.02 9.72 -5.53
N GLU A 367 -27.82 10.25 -5.79
CA GLU A 367 -26.89 10.85 -4.82
C GLU A 367 -26.43 9.92 -3.69
N LYS A 368 -26.62 8.60 -3.83
CA LYS A 368 -26.27 7.60 -2.82
C LYS A 368 -25.33 6.52 -3.33
N GLY A 369 -25.37 6.20 -4.62
CA GLY A 369 -24.47 5.23 -5.23
C GLY A 369 -23.56 5.87 -6.28
N PHE A 370 -22.26 5.60 -6.19
CA PHE A 370 -21.25 6.18 -7.06
C PHE A 370 -20.34 5.09 -7.62
N LEU A 371 -20.14 5.08 -8.94
CA LEU A 371 -19.19 4.21 -9.65
C LEU A 371 -18.15 5.11 -10.30
N ILE A 372 -16.97 5.23 -9.69
CA ILE A 372 -15.96 6.25 -9.96
C ILE A 372 -14.71 5.57 -10.50
N GLN A 373 -14.17 6.07 -11.61
CA GLN A 373 -12.92 5.59 -12.17
C GLN A 373 -11.73 6.22 -11.42
N ALA A 374 -10.80 5.39 -10.95
CA ALA A 374 -9.57 5.84 -10.30
C ALA A 374 -8.69 6.68 -11.24
N ASN A 375 -7.97 7.65 -10.67
CA ASN A 375 -7.01 8.48 -11.40
C ASN A 375 -5.57 8.05 -11.11
N ILE A 376 -5.10 7.10 -11.90
CA ILE A 376 -3.76 6.52 -11.77
C ILE A 376 -2.63 7.40 -12.35
N HIS A 377 -2.94 8.55 -12.93
CA HIS A 377 -1.92 9.38 -13.61
C HIS A 377 -0.97 10.09 -12.66
N ARG A 378 -1.37 10.26 -11.39
CA ARG A 378 -0.55 10.88 -10.36
C ARG A 378 0.59 9.97 -9.89
N HIS A 379 0.52 8.67 -10.15
CA HIS A 379 1.60 7.75 -9.82
C HIS A 379 2.90 8.06 -10.60
N PRO A 380 4.08 7.85 -9.98
CA PRO A 380 5.34 7.80 -10.71
C PRO A 380 5.35 6.61 -11.68
N PRO A 381 5.97 6.72 -12.86
CA PRO A 381 6.04 5.60 -13.81
C PRO A 381 6.90 4.44 -13.28
N GLY A 382 6.44 3.19 -13.46
CA GLY A 382 7.11 1.97 -12.99
C GLY A 382 8.33 1.58 -13.81
N ILE A 383 8.21 1.61 -15.15
CA ILE A 383 9.32 1.34 -16.07
C ILE A 383 10.12 2.62 -16.31
N PRO A 384 11.42 2.65 -15.97
CA PRO A 384 12.18 3.87 -16.18
C PRO A 384 13.51 3.60 -16.88
N PHE A 385 13.71 4.32 -17.96
CA PHE A 385 14.97 4.43 -18.71
C PHE A 385 14.90 5.61 -19.67
N GLU A 386 13.99 6.55 -19.41
CA GLU A 386 13.35 7.30 -20.47
C GLU A 386 12.85 6.44 -21.65
N LEU A 387 12.88 5.10 -21.65
CA LEU A 387 12.53 4.24 -22.80
C LEU A 387 11.12 4.53 -23.31
N THR A 388 10.18 4.67 -22.37
CA THR A 388 8.81 5.11 -22.66
C THR A 388 8.83 6.52 -23.22
N SER A 389 9.58 7.46 -22.62
CA SER A 389 9.78 8.80 -23.17
C SER A 389 10.69 8.89 -24.40
N LEU A 390 11.42 7.86 -24.83
CA LEU A 390 12.34 7.87 -25.98
C LEU A 390 11.58 7.30 -27.18
N LEU A 391 10.75 6.27 -26.94
CA LEU A 391 9.64 5.88 -27.80
C LEU A 391 8.61 7.02 -27.91
N ILE A 392 8.19 7.66 -26.82
CA ILE A 392 7.14 8.70 -26.83
C ILE A 392 7.67 10.09 -27.23
N HIS A 393 8.89 10.52 -26.86
CA HIS A 393 9.46 11.81 -27.30
C HIS A 393 10.07 11.74 -28.69
N GLY A 394 10.62 10.59 -29.12
CA GLY A 394 10.95 10.36 -30.52
C GLY A 394 9.72 10.50 -31.42
N ILE A 395 8.54 10.13 -30.91
CA ILE A 395 7.26 10.24 -31.61
C ILE A 395 6.51 11.57 -31.32
N LYS A 396 6.75 12.30 -30.22
CA LYS A 396 6.05 13.57 -29.90
C LYS A 396 6.18 14.66 -30.97
N ASN A 397 7.25 14.60 -31.78
CA ASN A 397 7.47 15.52 -32.89
C ASN A 397 7.02 14.94 -34.24
N ALA A 398 6.48 13.72 -34.27
CA ALA A 398 5.89 13.13 -35.46
C ALA A 398 4.42 13.56 -35.59
N PRO A 399 3.96 13.98 -36.77
CA PRO A 399 2.54 14.23 -37.06
C PRO A 399 1.62 13.04 -36.68
N ASP A 400 2.20 11.84 -36.69
CA ASP A 400 1.53 10.58 -36.42
C ASP A 400 1.42 10.26 -34.91
N PHE A 401 1.88 11.14 -34.00
CA PHE A 401 1.83 10.90 -32.54
C PHE A 401 0.43 10.59 -32.03
N ASN A 402 -0.58 11.35 -32.47
CA ASN A 402 -1.96 11.12 -32.05
C ASN A 402 -2.51 9.79 -32.61
N GLU A 403 -2.00 9.32 -33.75
CA GLU A 403 -2.42 8.06 -34.39
C GLU A 403 -1.68 6.85 -33.80
N ALA A 404 -0.39 6.98 -33.53
CA ALA A 404 0.43 6.02 -32.81
C ALA A 404 -0.05 5.88 -31.36
N PHE A 405 -0.35 6.98 -30.67
CA PHE A 405 -0.93 6.96 -29.32
C PHE A 405 -2.30 6.28 -29.31
N LYS A 406 -3.19 6.60 -30.26
CA LYS A 406 -4.46 5.87 -30.47
C LYS A 406 -4.27 4.38 -30.77
N THR A 407 -3.13 3.99 -31.34
CA THR A 407 -2.80 2.58 -31.63
C THR A 407 -2.27 1.87 -30.39
N ILE A 408 -1.47 2.54 -29.56
CA ILE A 408 -1.00 1.98 -28.29
C ILE A 408 -2.14 1.94 -27.26
N GLU A 409 -3.05 2.93 -27.25
CA GLU A 409 -4.29 2.94 -26.47
C GLU A 409 -5.23 1.76 -26.81
N LYS A 410 -5.15 1.21 -28.03
CA LYS A 410 -5.88 -0.03 -28.39
C LYS A 410 -5.24 -1.28 -27.79
N GLY A 411 -3.96 -1.21 -27.41
CA GLY A 411 -3.30 -2.26 -26.65
C GLY A 411 -3.80 -2.20 -25.21
N ASN A 412 -4.30 -3.32 -24.68
CA ASN A 412 -4.69 -3.47 -23.27
C ASN A 412 -3.45 -3.46 -22.32
N THR A 413 -2.40 -2.68 -22.62
CA THR A 413 -1.04 -2.84 -22.08
C THR A 413 -0.47 -1.55 -21.48
N TYR A 414 -0.06 -1.64 -20.20
CA TYR A 414 1.19 -1.19 -19.56
C TYR A 414 1.94 0.09 -20.01
N ILE A 415 1.32 1.11 -20.60
CA ILE A 415 2.05 2.37 -20.81
C ILE A 415 2.37 2.96 -19.42
N GLU A 416 3.65 2.93 -19.04
CA GLU A 416 4.22 3.45 -17.78
C GLU A 416 3.99 2.65 -16.48
N SER A 417 3.38 1.46 -16.51
CA SER A 417 3.16 0.64 -15.29
C SER A 417 2.48 1.44 -14.16
N LYS A 418 1.37 2.12 -14.44
CA LYS A 418 0.56 2.85 -13.45
C LYS A 418 -0.79 2.17 -13.31
N ILE A 419 -1.14 1.71 -12.11
CA ILE A 419 -2.29 0.83 -11.90
C ILE A 419 -2.87 1.08 -10.51
N ASP A 420 -4.19 1.06 -10.39
CA ASP A 420 -4.81 0.87 -9.07
C ASP A 420 -4.88 -0.62 -8.76
N HIS A 421 -3.91 -1.11 -8.00
CA HIS A 421 -3.75 -2.54 -7.76
C HIS A 421 -4.30 -2.96 -6.39
N SER A 422 -5.03 -2.09 -5.69
CA SER A 422 -5.70 -2.46 -4.45
C SER A 422 -6.97 -3.30 -4.68
N LYS A 423 -7.37 -4.01 -3.62
CA LYS A 423 -8.70 -4.63 -3.48
C LYS A 423 -9.12 -4.41 -2.03
N VAL A 424 -9.99 -3.44 -1.81
CA VAL A 424 -10.38 -2.98 -0.48
C VAL A 424 -11.90 -2.89 -0.41
N ILE A 425 -12.46 -3.31 0.72
CA ILE A 425 -13.83 -2.97 1.11
C ILE A 425 -13.80 -2.42 2.54
N VAL A 426 -14.46 -1.31 2.77
CA VAL A 426 -14.66 -0.70 4.09
C VAL A 426 -16.14 -0.47 4.32
N ILE A 427 -16.63 -0.77 5.53
CA ILE A 427 -17.99 -0.48 5.94
C ILE A 427 -18.00 0.39 7.20
N ASP A 428 -18.98 1.28 7.25
CA ASP A 428 -19.35 2.08 8.42
C ASP A 428 -18.16 2.75 9.15
N PRO A 429 -17.25 3.45 8.44
CA PRO A 429 -16.01 4.01 8.99
C PRO A 429 -16.24 5.05 10.09
N ASN A 430 -17.41 5.70 10.12
CA ASN A 430 -17.78 6.73 11.11
C ASN A 430 -18.62 6.16 12.28
N SER A 431 -18.89 4.86 12.30
CA SER A 431 -19.68 4.20 13.33
C SER A 431 -18.81 3.73 14.52
N ASP A 432 -19.43 3.07 15.50
CA ASP A 432 -18.72 2.34 16.56
C ASP A 432 -18.13 0.99 16.11
N HIS A 433 -18.47 0.54 14.90
CA HIS A 433 -18.14 -0.79 14.39
C HIS A 433 -17.58 -0.75 12.95
N PRO A 434 -16.55 0.07 12.68
CA PRO A 434 -15.92 0.07 11.36
C PRO A 434 -15.26 -1.28 11.08
N GLU A 435 -15.43 -1.78 9.86
CA GLU A 435 -14.76 -2.99 9.38
C GLU A 435 -14.10 -2.71 8.02
N ALA A 436 -12.94 -3.30 7.80
CA ALA A 436 -12.20 -3.24 6.55
C ALA A 436 -11.71 -4.63 6.17
N TYR A 437 -11.63 -4.87 4.87
CA TYR A 437 -11.06 -6.07 4.29
C TYR A 437 -10.23 -5.68 3.10
N PHE A 438 -9.02 -6.23 3.00
CA PHE A 438 -8.09 -5.94 1.91
C PHE A 438 -7.12 -7.08 1.67
N GLY A 439 -6.59 -7.19 0.46
CA GLY A 439 -5.69 -8.27 0.10
C GLY A 439 -5.39 -8.30 -1.40
N SER A 440 -5.00 -9.46 -1.90
CA SER A 440 -4.59 -9.62 -3.31
C SER A 440 -5.68 -10.17 -4.23
N LYS A 441 -6.83 -10.58 -3.69
CA LYS A 441 -7.84 -11.31 -4.44
C LYS A 441 -8.76 -10.40 -5.26
N ASN A 442 -8.69 -10.57 -6.57
CA ASN A 442 -9.59 -9.91 -7.54
C ASN A 442 -11.00 -10.51 -7.53
N TRP A 443 -11.95 -9.78 -8.09
CA TRP A 443 -13.36 -10.17 -8.16
C TRP A 443 -13.75 -10.58 -9.58
N THR A 444 -12.96 -11.46 -10.20
CA THR A 444 -13.30 -12.11 -11.46
C THR A 444 -13.14 -13.63 -11.38
N ASP A 445 -13.69 -14.35 -12.36
CA ASP A 445 -13.66 -15.81 -12.37
C ASP A 445 -12.22 -16.32 -12.44
N HIS A 446 -11.43 -15.82 -13.39
CA HIS A 446 -10.06 -16.30 -13.59
C HIS A 446 -9.08 -15.75 -12.57
N SER A 447 -9.11 -14.44 -12.32
CA SER A 447 -8.12 -13.81 -11.43
C SER A 447 -8.45 -13.95 -9.93
N GLY A 448 -9.67 -14.39 -9.62
CA GLY A 448 -10.16 -14.53 -8.26
C GLY A 448 -10.63 -15.93 -7.91
N GLY A 449 -11.36 -16.59 -8.81
CA GLY A 449 -11.86 -17.96 -8.60
C GLY A 449 -10.79 -19.04 -8.66
N TYR A 450 -9.66 -18.80 -9.35
CA TYR A 450 -8.66 -19.84 -9.64
C TYR A 450 -7.47 -19.74 -8.70
N TYR A 451 -7.10 -18.53 -8.27
CA TYR A 451 -5.76 -18.27 -7.72
C TYR A 451 -5.66 -18.57 -6.22
N TYR A 452 -4.44 -18.91 -5.80
CA TYR A 452 -4.09 -18.88 -4.39
C TYR A 452 -3.89 -17.42 -3.97
N ASP A 453 -4.60 -17.00 -2.94
CA ASP A 453 -4.58 -15.62 -2.50
C ASP A 453 -4.66 -15.53 -0.96
N ASN A 454 -4.52 -14.32 -0.43
CA ASN A 454 -4.66 -14.00 0.98
C ASN A 454 -5.44 -12.69 1.15
N ALA A 455 -6.11 -12.58 2.28
CA ALA A 455 -6.70 -11.33 2.69
C ALA A 455 -6.60 -11.11 4.18
N ILE A 456 -6.75 -9.85 4.55
CA ILE A 456 -6.72 -9.35 5.90
C ILE A 456 -8.08 -8.73 6.16
N TYR A 457 -8.75 -9.21 7.20
CA TYR A 457 -9.95 -8.59 7.73
C TYR A 457 -9.60 -7.87 9.04
N VAL A 458 -10.12 -6.66 9.19
CA VAL A 458 -9.88 -5.80 10.33
C VAL A 458 -11.20 -5.24 10.82
N LYS A 459 -11.43 -5.30 12.13
CA LYS A 459 -12.51 -4.60 12.80
C LYS A 459 -11.93 -3.66 13.86
N GLY A 460 -12.40 -2.42 13.90
CA GLY A 460 -11.92 -1.40 14.84
C GLY A 460 -11.24 -0.19 14.18
N PRO A 461 -10.53 0.65 14.95
CA PRO A 461 -10.09 1.98 14.52
C PRO A 461 -9.24 1.99 13.23
N ALA A 462 -8.45 0.95 12.96
CA ALA A 462 -7.68 0.85 11.73
C ALA A 462 -8.56 0.76 10.47
N ALA A 463 -9.75 0.15 10.55
CA ALA A 463 -10.68 0.07 9.43
C ALA A 463 -11.15 1.45 8.96
N ALA A 464 -11.41 2.37 9.90
CA ALA A 464 -11.75 3.75 9.57
C ALA A 464 -10.56 4.49 8.94
N LEU A 465 -9.32 4.20 9.38
CA LEU A 465 -8.12 4.77 8.78
C LEU A 465 -7.83 4.24 7.37
N VAL A 466 -8.25 3.01 7.04
CA VAL A 466 -8.22 2.52 5.65
C VAL A 466 -9.02 3.46 4.76
N GLN A 467 -10.28 3.76 5.08
CA GLN A 467 -11.06 4.69 4.25
C GLN A 467 -10.47 6.11 4.25
N ALA A 468 -9.91 6.57 5.37
CA ALA A 468 -9.26 7.87 5.43
C ALA A 468 -8.06 7.98 4.47
N SER A 469 -7.30 6.90 4.24
CA SER A 469 -6.17 6.91 3.31
C SER A 469 -6.59 7.01 1.85
N TYR A 470 -7.81 6.55 1.52
CA TYR A 470 -8.41 6.65 0.17
C TYR A 470 -9.09 8.00 -0.12
N TYR A 471 -9.09 8.96 0.82
CA TYR A 471 -9.70 10.27 0.56
C TYR A 471 -9.03 10.97 -0.63
N ASP A 472 -7.70 10.91 -0.71
CA ASP A 472 -6.94 11.57 -1.77
C ASP A 472 -7.08 10.85 -3.12
N ASP A 473 -7.33 9.54 -3.11
CA ASP A 473 -7.66 8.75 -4.30
C ASP A 473 -8.99 9.20 -4.92
N LEU A 474 -10.00 9.38 -4.07
CA LEU A 474 -11.31 9.88 -4.49
C LEU A 474 -11.24 11.34 -4.96
N ASP A 475 -10.44 12.17 -4.28
CA ASP A 475 -10.17 13.56 -4.68
C ASP A 475 -9.48 13.63 -6.05
N ALA A 476 -8.51 12.75 -6.30
CA ALA A 476 -7.81 12.62 -7.57
C ALA A 476 -8.74 12.15 -8.70
N ALA A 477 -9.59 11.18 -8.42
CA ALA A 477 -10.60 10.69 -9.36
C ALA A 477 -11.58 11.81 -9.79
N LEU A 478 -11.89 12.73 -8.87
CA LEU A 478 -12.78 13.87 -9.08
C LEU A 478 -12.03 15.18 -9.40
N THR A 479 -10.86 15.07 -10.02
CA THR A 479 -10.03 16.22 -10.38
C THR A 479 -10.71 17.19 -11.35
N THR A 480 -10.50 18.47 -11.12
CA THR A 480 -10.93 19.57 -12.02
C THR A 480 -9.79 20.07 -12.91
N ASP A 481 -8.59 19.49 -12.80
CA ASP A 481 -7.46 19.87 -13.65
C ASP A 481 -7.72 19.40 -15.09
N LYS A 482 -7.82 20.35 -16.02
CA LYS A 482 -8.04 20.08 -17.44
C LYS A 482 -6.94 19.22 -18.05
N LYS A 483 -5.71 19.26 -17.52
CA LYS A 483 -4.62 18.37 -17.93
C LYS A 483 -4.95 16.97 -17.44
N GLU A 484 -5.09 16.70 -16.15
CA GLU A 484 -5.41 15.34 -15.65
C GLU A 484 -6.67 14.76 -16.32
N GLN A 485 -7.72 15.58 -16.45
CA GLN A 485 -8.95 15.21 -17.16
C GLN A 485 -8.73 14.77 -18.61
N ARG A 486 -7.68 15.22 -19.30
CA ARG A 486 -7.38 14.78 -20.67
C ARG A 486 -6.95 13.32 -20.74
N TRP A 487 -6.32 12.81 -19.69
CA TRP A 487 -5.62 11.52 -19.69
C TRP A 487 -6.48 10.38 -19.17
N PHE A 488 -7.62 10.66 -18.52
CA PHE A 488 -8.60 9.62 -18.18
C PHE A 488 -8.90 8.75 -19.39
N TYR A 489 -8.54 7.48 -19.27
CA TYR A 489 -8.72 6.47 -20.31
C TYR A 489 -10.20 6.22 -20.60
N TYR A 490 -10.48 5.75 -21.81
CA TYR A 490 -11.79 5.25 -22.26
C TYR A 490 -12.96 6.24 -22.38
N LYS A 491 -12.69 7.54 -22.61
CA LYS A 491 -13.74 8.53 -22.97
C LYS A 491 -14.60 8.13 -24.17
N GLU A 492 -14.09 7.29 -25.05
CA GLU A 492 -14.77 6.91 -26.30
C GLU A 492 -15.58 5.61 -26.18
N ARG A 493 -15.39 4.82 -25.10
CA ARG A 493 -16.09 3.53 -24.92
C ARG A 493 -17.46 3.75 -24.29
N ASP A 494 -18.48 3.03 -24.78
CA ASP A 494 -19.88 3.19 -24.37
C ASP A 494 -20.30 4.67 -24.29
N ASN A 495 -19.94 5.45 -25.32
CA ASN A 495 -20.22 6.90 -25.42
C ASN A 495 -19.74 7.72 -24.21
N GLY A 496 -18.60 7.37 -23.62
CA GLY A 496 -17.99 8.10 -22.50
C GLY A 496 -18.67 7.88 -21.15
N SER A 497 -19.51 6.86 -21.03
CA SER A 497 -20.34 6.63 -19.84
C SER A 497 -19.58 6.21 -18.57
N TYR A 498 -18.27 5.97 -18.67
CA TYR A 498 -17.35 5.63 -17.58
C TYR A 498 -16.46 6.80 -17.16
N ASP A 499 -16.64 7.98 -17.75
CA ASP A 499 -15.96 9.17 -17.24
C ASP A 499 -16.54 9.65 -15.91
N ASN A 500 -15.74 10.44 -15.20
CA ASN A 500 -16.15 11.04 -13.93
C ASN A 500 -16.88 12.38 -14.10
N GLN A 501 -17.16 12.85 -15.34
CA GLN A 501 -17.67 14.22 -15.59
C GLN A 501 -19.02 14.47 -14.90
N LYS A 502 -19.89 13.46 -14.88
CA LYS A 502 -21.18 13.53 -14.18
C LYS A 502 -21.03 13.75 -12.66
N TYR A 503 -19.94 13.27 -12.06
CA TYR A 503 -19.67 13.39 -10.63
C TYR A 503 -18.94 14.68 -10.25
N ILE A 504 -18.27 15.36 -11.19
CA ILE A 504 -17.55 16.62 -10.91
C ILE A 504 -18.47 17.68 -10.32
N LYS A 505 -19.74 17.75 -10.75
CA LYS A 505 -20.74 18.67 -10.17
C LYS A 505 -21.13 18.34 -8.73
N LEU A 506 -20.98 17.08 -8.34
CA LEU A 506 -21.29 16.56 -7.01
C LEU A 506 -20.02 16.38 -6.16
N ARG A 507 -18.87 16.86 -6.63
CA ARG A 507 -17.56 16.58 -6.04
C ARG A 507 -17.52 16.81 -4.55
N ASP A 508 -17.91 18.00 -4.10
CA ASP A 508 -17.84 18.36 -2.68
C ASP A 508 -18.82 17.54 -1.83
N GLN A 509 -20.00 17.21 -2.38
CA GLN A 509 -20.96 16.31 -1.73
C GLN A 509 -20.36 14.91 -1.56
N ILE A 510 -19.78 14.35 -2.63
CA ILE A 510 -19.14 13.02 -2.63
C ILE A 510 -18.01 12.99 -1.59
N LEU A 511 -17.06 13.92 -1.68
CA LEU A 511 -15.91 13.98 -0.77
C LEU A 511 -16.32 14.19 0.69
N ASN A 512 -17.28 15.08 0.95
CA ASN A 512 -17.77 15.30 2.33
C ASN A 512 -18.48 14.05 2.88
N SER A 513 -19.22 13.31 2.05
CA SER A 513 -19.88 12.07 2.47
C SER A 513 -18.92 10.89 2.65
N PHE A 514 -17.79 10.89 1.93
CA PHE A 514 -16.75 9.87 2.04
C PHE A 514 -15.80 10.11 3.22
N LYS A 515 -15.67 11.35 3.67
CA LYS A 515 -14.71 11.72 4.70
C LYS A 515 -15.01 11.02 6.04
N VAL A 516 -13.94 10.57 6.71
CA VAL A 516 -14.01 10.14 8.11
C VAL A 516 -14.05 11.38 8.99
N THR A 517 -15.24 11.70 9.51
CA THR A 517 -15.57 12.93 10.24
C THR A 517 -15.73 12.71 11.73
N ARG A 518 -15.90 11.46 12.18
CA ARG A 518 -16.03 11.14 13.60
C ARG A 518 -14.84 11.65 14.40
N THR A 519 -15.13 12.47 15.41
CA THR A 519 -14.17 13.01 16.38
C THR A 519 -14.18 12.25 17.70
N ASP A 520 -15.28 11.57 18.01
CA ASP A 520 -15.39 10.76 19.22
C ASP A 520 -14.47 9.54 19.11
N PRO A 521 -13.75 9.20 20.19
CA PRO A 521 -12.87 8.03 20.17
C PRO A 521 -13.57 6.73 19.78
N TYR A 522 -12.87 5.88 19.03
CA TYR A 522 -13.35 4.57 18.59
C TYR A 522 -13.19 3.53 19.70
N PRO A 523 -14.15 2.62 19.89
CA PRO A 523 -14.02 1.54 20.86
C PRO A 523 -12.93 0.56 20.44
N MET A 524 -12.06 0.21 21.38
CA MET A 524 -11.10 -0.88 21.17
C MET A 524 -11.82 -2.22 21.15
N GLN A 525 -11.42 -3.10 20.23
CA GLN A 525 -11.90 -4.47 20.20
C GLN A 525 -11.31 -5.27 21.37
N LYS A 526 -11.97 -6.38 21.71
CA LYS A 526 -11.56 -7.25 22.83
C LYS A 526 -10.13 -7.77 22.68
N ASP A 527 -9.75 -8.12 21.45
CA ASP A 527 -8.43 -8.69 21.15
C ASP A 527 -7.33 -7.62 21.22
N ASN A 528 -7.67 -6.35 20.97
CA ASN A 528 -6.77 -5.19 21.06
C ASN A 528 -5.48 -5.35 20.23
N GLU A 529 -5.59 -5.93 19.05
CA GLU A 529 -4.44 -6.20 18.19
C GLU A 529 -3.94 -4.89 17.54
N PRO A 530 -2.64 -4.57 17.67
CA PRO A 530 -2.01 -3.49 16.94
C PRO A 530 -1.88 -3.83 15.45
N LEU A 531 -1.96 -2.81 14.60
CA LEU A 531 -1.80 -2.93 13.16
C LEU A 531 -1.14 -1.68 12.60
N ARG A 532 -0.22 -1.82 11.64
CA ARG A 532 0.29 -0.69 10.84
C ARG A 532 -0.17 -0.84 9.41
N ILE A 533 -0.77 0.21 8.84
CA ILE A 533 -1.10 0.26 7.41
C ILE A 533 0.20 0.32 6.62
N ALA A 534 0.27 -0.46 5.54
CA ALA A 534 1.34 -0.45 4.57
C ALA A 534 0.74 -0.10 3.20
N GLU A 535 1.17 0.99 2.58
CA GLU A 535 0.58 1.47 1.33
C GLU A 535 1.56 2.15 0.39
N ALA A 536 1.24 2.09 -0.89
CA ALA A 536 1.65 3.09 -1.87
C ALA A 536 0.42 3.90 -2.25
N ASN A 537 0.41 5.21 -1.99
CA ASN A 537 -0.79 6.06 -2.18
C ASN A 537 -0.87 6.63 -3.62
N VAL A 538 -1.99 7.32 -3.95
CA VAL A 538 -2.33 7.82 -5.31
C VAL A 538 -1.24 8.59 -6.06
N ASP A 539 -0.31 9.24 -5.35
CA ASP A 539 0.78 10.04 -5.95
C ASP A 539 2.18 9.50 -5.64
N GLY A 540 2.27 8.32 -5.01
CA GLY A 540 3.53 7.66 -4.64
C GLY A 540 4.38 8.44 -3.62
N THR A 541 3.80 9.42 -2.93
CA THR A 541 4.48 10.16 -1.84
C THR A 541 4.61 9.34 -0.57
N ILE A 542 3.65 8.44 -0.33
CA ILE A 542 3.70 7.37 0.67
C ILE A 542 3.95 6.07 -0.09
N LYS A 543 4.99 5.34 0.33
CA LYS A 543 5.40 4.03 -0.23
C LYS A 543 6.23 3.27 0.81
N ASP A 544 5.58 2.82 1.87
CA ASP A 544 6.27 2.30 3.06
C ASP A 544 6.43 0.77 3.09
N VAL A 545 5.73 0.04 2.22
CA VAL A 545 5.75 -1.44 2.15
C VAL A 545 7.17 -2.02 2.12
N ARG A 546 8.05 -1.48 1.24
CA ARG A 546 9.45 -1.94 1.14
C ARG A 546 10.20 -1.71 2.46
N ASN A 547 10.06 -0.52 3.05
CA ASN A 547 10.77 -0.15 4.26
C ASN A 547 10.31 -0.99 5.47
N ILE A 548 9.01 -1.26 5.55
CA ILE A 548 8.43 -2.16 6.56
C ILE A 548 9.00 -3.57 6.43
N LEU A 549 9.03 -4.12 5.21
CA LEU A 549 9.55 -5.46 4.99
C LEU A 549 11.06 -5.56 5.28
N ILE A 550 11.85 -4.57 4.88
CA ILE A 550 13.29 -4.50 5.20
C ILE A 550 13.51 -4.42 6.72
N ASP A 551 12.71 -3.63 7.45
CA ASP A 551 12.79 -3.55 8.91
C ASP A 551 12.49 -4.91 9.57
N MET A 552 11.46 -5.61 9.09
CA MET A 552 11.13 -6.97 9.56
C MET A 552 12.29 -7.95 9.29
N ILE A 553 12.81 -8.00 8.06
CA ILE A 553 13.93 -8.88 7.69
C ILE A 553 15.17 -8.59 8.54
N LYS A 554 15.50 -7.31 8.71
CA LYS A 554 16.66 -6.88 9.50
C LYS A 554 16.59 -7.34 10.96
N LYS A 555 15.38 -7.44 11.52
CA LYS A 555 15.15 -7.86 12.91
C LYS A 555 14.99 -9.38 13.08
N ALA A 556 14.79 -10.13 11.99
CA ALA A 556 14.51 -11.57 12.04
C ALA A 556 15.61 -12.38 12.74
N GLU A 557 15.26 -13.26 13.67
CA GLU A 557 16.24 -14.07 14.42
C GLU A 557 16.10 -15.59 14.21
N LYS A 558 14.87 -16.07 13.94
CA LYS A 558 14.52 -17.49 13.92
C LYS A 558 14.10 -17.94 12.53
N ASN A 559 13.10 -17.29 11.94
CA ASN A 559 12.55 -17.70 10.65
C ASN A 559 11.93 -16.54 9.85
N ILE A 560 11.96 -16.69 8.53
CA ILE A 560 11.25 -15.85 7.57
C ILE A 560 10.51 -16.77 6.59
N TYR A 561 9.18 -16.70 6.57
CA TYR A 561 8.33 -17.50 5.69
C TYR A 561 7.55 -16.61 4.74
N MET A 562 7.69 -16.84 3.43
CA MET A 562 7.15 -15.95 2.40
C MET A 562 6.32 -16.71 1.37
N GLU A 563 5.15 -16.19 0.99
CA GLU A 563 4.43 -16.60 -0.20
C GLU A 563 4.22 -15.42 -1.15
N GLN A 564 4.74 -15.53 -2.37
CA GLN A 564 4.88 -14.38 -3.25
C GLN A 564 4.61 -14.74 -4.72
N LEU A 565 3.82 -13.90 -5.40
CA LEU A 565 3.74 -13.91 -6.86
C LEU A 565 5.08 -13.56 -7.50
N PHE A 566 5.70 -12.48 -7.01
CA PHE A 566 6.98 -11.97 -7.51
C PHE A 566 8.01 -11.85 -6.39
N ILE A 567 9.28 -12.16 -6.68
CA ILE A 567 10.40 -12.08 -5.72
C ILE A 567 11.70 -11.56 -6.38
N TYR A 568 11.63 -10.40 -7.02
CA TYR A 568 12.76 -9.83 -7.76
C TYR A 568 13.04 -8.35 -7.48
N ASP A 569 12.56 -7.81 -6.35
CA ASP A 569 13.03 -6.52 -5.86
C ASP A 569 14.45 -6.66 -5.26
N PRO A 570 15.44 -5.90 -5.75
CA PRO A 570 16.83 -6.05 -5.31
C PRO A 570 17.02 -5.67 -3.83
N TYR A 571 16.28 -4.70 -3.30
CA TYR A 571 16.43 -4.28 -1.90
C TYR A 571 15.94 -5.36 -0.93
N ILE A 572 14.83 -6.01 -1.25
CA ILE A 572 14.30 -7.12 -0.44
C ILE A 572 15.24 -8.33 -0.52
N ASN A 573 15.65 -8.72 -1.72
CA ASN A 573 16.51 -9.89 -1.91
C ASN A 573 17.88 -9.68 -1.25
N ASP A 574 18.48 -8.50 -1.40
CA ASP A 574 19.74 -8.17 -0.75
C ASP A 574 19.59 -8.12 0.79
N ALA A 575 18.45 -7.66 1.32
CA ALA A 575 18.18 -7.70 2.76
C ALA A 575 18.09 -9.14 3.29
N LEU A 576 17.42 -10.04 2.58
CA LEU A 576 17.33 -11.47 2.95
C LEU A 576 18.72 -12.13 2.96
N MET A 577 19.50 -11.93 1.90
CA MET A 577 20.86 -12.49 1.79
C MET A 577 21.79 -11.94 2.87
N LYS A 578 21.77 -10.63 3.12
CA LYS A 578 22.55 -10.00 4.20
C LYS A 578 22.16 -10.54 5.57
N ARG A 579 20.85 -10.67 5.85
CA ARG A 579 20.42 -11.17 7.15
C ARG A 579 20.83 -12.63 7.36
N LYS A 580 20.71 -13.47 6.32
CA LYS A 580 21.16 -14.86 6.35
C LYS A 580 22.68 -14.99 6.58
N LEU A 581 23.48 -14.05 6.08
CA LEU A 581 24.91 -13.97 6.41
C LEU A 581 25.17 -13.60 7.87
N GLU A 582 24.43 -12.64 8.41
CA GLU A 582 24.55 -12.21 9.80
C GLU A 582 24.10 -13.29 10.78
N ILE A 583 23.03 -14.01 10.45
CA ILE A 583 22.47 -15.12 11.24
C ILE A 583 22.39 -16.38 10.36
N PRO A 584 23.47 -17.16 10.27
CA PRO A 584 23.50 -18.36 9.43
C PRO A 584 22.42 -19.40 9.79
N SER A 585 21.97 -19.44 11.04
CA SER A 585 20.91 -20.32 11.53
C SER A 585 19.49 -19.89 11.15
N LEU A 586 19.30 -18.67 10.63
CA LEU A 586 17.98 -18.14 10.27
C LEU A 586 17.30 -19.00 9.20
N ASP A 587 16.12 -19.54 9.48
CA ASP A 587 15.36 -20.39 8.57
C ASP A 587 14.56 -19.53 7.57
N ILE A 588 15.00 -19.43 6.32
CA ILE A 588 14.32 -18.63 5.28
C ILE A 588 13.74 -19.56 4.22
N LYS A 589 12.40 -19.59 4.12
CA LYS A 589 11.65 -20.38 3.15
C LYS A 589 10.71 -19.52 2.33
N ILE A 590 10.76 -19.66 1.00
CA ILE A 590 9.97 -18.84 0.07
C ILE A 590 9.19 -19.76 -0.88
N LEU A 591 7.86 -19.66 -0.87
CA LEU A 591 6.97 -20.21 -1.89
C LEU A 591 6.67 -19.14 -2.94
N ALA A 592 7.36 -19.23 -4.07
CA ALA A 592 7.15 -18.33 -5.19
C ALA A 592 6.11 -18.90 -6.17
N ASP A 593 5.49 -18.03 -6.97
CA ASP A 593 4.78 -18.48 -8.16
C ASP A 593 5.76 -18.95 -9.25
N HIS A 594 5.32 -19.91 -10.05
CA HIS A 594 6.06 -20.43 -11.20
C HIS A 594 5.34 -20.18 -12.52
N ASN A 595 4.36 -19.26 -12.53
CA ASN A 595 3.37 -18.95 -13.56
C ASN A 595 3.46 -19.84 -14.80
N GLY A 596 2.42 -20.65 -15.04
CA GLY A 596 2.35 -21.52 -16.22
C GLY A 596 2.58 -20.82 -17.57
N ASN A 597 2.41 -19.50 -17.66
CA ASN A 597 2.76 -18.68 -18.83
C ASN A 597 4.27 -18.47 -19.03
N PHE A 598 5.04 -18.40 -17.94
CA PHE A 598 6.50 -18.25 -17.95
C PHE A 598 7.23 -19.60 -17.94
N GLY A 599 6.57 -20.64 -17.42
CA GLY A 599 7.13 -21.98 -17.21
C GLY A 599 8.02 -22.04 -15.96
N LEU A 600 8.20 -23.25 -15.41
CA LEU A 600 9.11 -23.53 -14.30
C LEU A 600 10.50 -22.98 -14.66
N ASN A 601 10.86 -21.85 -14.03
CA ASN A 601 12.08 -21.05 -14.20
C ASN A 601 11.99 -19.79 -15.06
N GLY A 602 10.85 -19.33 -15.57
CA GLY A 602 10.85 -18.08 -16.35
C GLY A 602 11.18 -16.80 -15.56
N LEU A 603 11.66 -15.77 -16.26
CA LEU A 603 11.69 -14.40 -15.75
C LEU A 603 10.27 -13.95 -15.34
N PRO A 604 10.13 -13.01 -14.39
CA PRO A 604 11.19 -12.27 -13.71
C PRO A 604 11.69 -12.91 -12.41
N ASN A 605 11.03 -13.94 -11.89
CA ASN A 605 11.37 -14.48 -10.57
C ASN A 605 12.78 -15.06 -10.52
N THR A 606 13.29 -15.64 -11.60
CA THR A 606 14.62 -16.27 -11.61
C THR A 606 15.82 -15.34 -11.50
N ILE A 607 15.63 -14.02 -11.60
CA ILE A 607 16.74 -13.05 -11.64
C ILE A 607 17.67 -13.21 -10.42
N PHE A 608 17.12 -13.45 -9.23
CA PHE A 608 17.89 -13.50 -7.98
C PHE A 608 17.87 -14.87 -7.28
N ILE A 609 17.09 -15.84 -7.74
CA ILE A 609 16.89 -17.09 -6.99
C ILE A 609 18.20 -17.90 -6.87
N LYS A 610 18.99 -17.99 -7.95
CA LYS A 610 20.30 -18.66 -7.90
C LYS A 610 21.23 -18.03 -6.86
N GLU A 611 21.26 -16.71 -6.81
CA GLU A 611 22.05 -15.97 -5.82
C GLU A 611 21.55 -16.25 -4.41
N MET A 612 20.25 -16.13 -4.14
CA MET A 612 19.65 -16.42 -2.83
C MET A 612 19.92 -17.86 -2.35
N GLN A 613 19.82 -18.86 -3.24
CA GLN A 613 20.13 -20.24 -2.91
C GLN A 613 21.60 -20.45 -2.54
N SER A 614 22.53 -19.68 -3.13
CA SER A 614 23.94 -19.73 -2.76
C SER A 614 24.18 -19.30 -1.29
N TYR A 615 23.30 -18.45 -0.76
CA TYR A 615 23.24 -18.06 0.66
C TYR A 615 22.44 -19.03 1.55
N LYS A 616 22.04 -20.20 1.03
CA LYS A 616 21.23 -21.20 1.76
C LYS A 616 19.82 -20.70 2.11
N ILE A 617 19.24 -19.84 1.28
CA ILE A 617 17.82 -19.51 1.32
C ILE A 617 17.06 -20.57 0.53
N GLU A 618 16.05 -21.18 1.13
CA GLU A 618 15.27 -22.24 0.50
C GLU A 618 14.08 -21.66 -0.25
N ILE A 619 13.91 -22.07 -1.50
CA ILE A 619 12.90 -21.51 -2.40
C ILE A 619 12.26 -22.66 -3.19
N LYS A 620 10.94 -22.77 -3.12
CA LYS A 620 10.12 -23.72 -3.89
C LYS A 620 9.00 -22.97 -4.64
N ALA A 621 8.47 -23.59 -5.67
CA ALA A 621 7.29 -23.12 -6.37
C ALA A 621 6.02 -23.67 -5.71
N ARG A 622 4.96 -22.87 -5.66
CA ARG A 622 3.60 -23.37 -5.40
C ARG A 622 3.17 -24.24 -6.59
N LYS A 623 2.61 -25.43 -6.34
CA LYS A 623 2.04 -26.24 -7.42
C LYS A 623 0.74 -25.61 -7.92
N THR A 624 0.62 -25.42 -9.23
CA THR A 624 -0.56 -24.85 -9.88
C THR A 624 -0.93 -25.69 -11.09
N PHE A 625 -2.15 -25.51 -11.60
CA PHE A 625 -2.69 -26.27 -12.73
C PHE A 625 -2.91 -25.38 -13.95
N GLY A 626 -2.59 -25.94 -15.13
CA GLY A 626 -3.02 -25.42 -16.43
C GLY A 626 -4.24 -26.20 -16.91
N LEU A 627 -5.29 -25.49 -17.30
CA LEU A 627 -6.55 -26.04 -17.78
C LEU A 627 -6.78 -25.59 -19.21
N LYS A 628 -6.63 -26.53 -20.16
CA LYS A 628 -6.99 -26.30 -21.55
C LYS A 628 -8.49 -26.44 -21.73
N HIS A 629 -9.11 -25.39 -22.21
CA HIS A 629 -10.51 -25.39 -22.58
C HIS A 629 -10.65 -25.21 -24.09
N ARG A 630 -11.44 -26.07 -24.72
CA ARG A 630 -11.78 -26.00 -26.15
C ARG A 630 -13.15 -25.33 -26.29
N PHE A 631 -13.17 -24.16 -26.89
CA PHE A 631 -14.39 -23.35 -27.02
C PHE A 631 -15.21 -23.77 -28.25
N ASN A 632 -14.52 -24.11 -29.34
CA ASN A 632 -15.10 -24.70 -30.55
C ASN A 632 -14.01 -25.49 -31.28
N GLU A 633 -14.33 -26.08 -32.43
CA GLU A 633 -13.39 -26.92 -33.19
C GLU A 633 -12.07 -26.21 -33.56
N ASN A 634 -12.03 -24.87 -33.57
CA ASN A 634 -10.90 -24.07 -34.03
C ASN A 634 -10.23 -23.19 -32.96
N PHE A 635 -10.74 -23.18 -31.72
CA PHE A 635 -10.20 -22.31 -30.66
C PHE A 635 -10.04 -23.06 -29.34
N GLU A 636 -8.80 -23.08 -28.85
CA GLU A 636 -8.42 -23.57 -27.53
C GLU A 636 -7.62 -22.50 -26.79
N LYS A 637 -7.82 -22.40 -25.48
CA LYS A 637 -7.04 -21.53 -24.59
C LYS A 637 -6.75 -22.29 -23.32
N GLU A 638 -5.53 -22.10 -22.83
CA GLU A 638 -5.10 -22.61 -21.55
C GLU A 638 -5.23 -21.51 -20.49
N TYR A 639 -5.82 -21.86 -19.36
CA TYR A 639 -5.90 -21.00 -18.18
C TYR A 639 -5.01 -21.57 -17.09
N HIS A 640 -4.23 -20.71 -16.47
CA HIS A 640 -3.29 -21.11 -15.44
C HIS A 640 -3.77 -20.60 -14.09
N GLN A 641 -3.75 -21.47 -13.10
CA GLN A 641 -3.77 -21.06 -11.71
C GLN A 641 -2.43 -20.41 -11.34
N GLU A 642 -2.48 -19.40 -10.48
CA GLU A 642 -1.32 -18.65 -10.01
C GLU A 642 -1.26 -18.66 -8.48
N ASN A 643 -0.04 -18.67 -7.94
CA ASN A 643 0.22 -18.22 -6.59
C ASN A 643 0.24 -16.70 -6.55
N HIS A 644 -0.94 -16.13 -6.31
CA HIS A 644 -1.15 -14.69 -6.31
C HIS A 644 -1.01 -14.06 -4.92
N ARG A 645 -0.48 -14.79 -3.93
CA ARG A 645 -0.25 -14.27 -2.58
C ARG A 645 0.87 -13.24 -2.55
N LYS A 646 0.78 -12.32 -1.58
CA LYS A 646 1.85 -11.37 -1.23
C LYS A 646 1.90 -11.24 0.28
N ILE A 647 2.51 -12.23 0.94
CA ILE A 647 2.51 -12.35 2.40
C ILE A 647 3.85 -12.86 2.93
N THR A 648 4.31 -12.26 4.03
CA THR A 648 5.59 -12.59 4.68
C THR A 648 5.43 -12.60 6.19
N SER A 649 5.76 -13.72 6.84
CA SER A 649 5.87 -13.85 8.31
C SER A 649 7.35 -13.82 8.73
N VAL A 650 7.61 -13.21 9.88
CA VAL A 650 8.92 -13.19 10.53
C VAL A 650 8.78 -13.61 12.00
N ASP A 651 9.56 -14.62 12.38
CA ASP A 651 9.74 -15.16 13.74
C ASP A 651 8.46 -15.65 14.45
N GLY A 652 7.34 -15.77 13.75
CA GLY A 652 6.02 -16.00 14.35
C GLY A 652 5.47 -14.79 15.12
N GLU A 653 6.09 -13.62 14.96
CA GLU A 653 5.85 -12.42 15.78
C GLU A 653 5.20 -11.29 14.96
N VAL A 654 5.56 -11.18 13.67
CA VAL A 654 5.07 -10.12 12.80
C VAL A 654 4.87 -10.62 11.37
N LEU A 655 3.80 -10.16 10.73
CA LEU A 655 3.46 -10.54 9.37
C LEU A 655 3.06 -9.31 8.54
N LEU A 656 3.51 -9.26 7.29
CA LEU A 656 3.12 -8.25 6.31
C LEU A 656 2.34 -8.93 5.20
N GLY A 657 1.13 -8.44 4.91
CA GLY A 657 0.31 -8.94 3.80
C GLY A 657 -0.50 -7.82 3.14
N GLY A 658 -0.88 -8.01 1.87
CA GLY A 658 -1.66 -7.03 1.12
C GLY A 658 -1.67 -7.30 -0.37
N SER A 659 -1.77 -6.25 -1.18
CA SER A 659 -1.77 -6.32 -2.65
C SER A 659 -0.38 -6.15 -3.28
N SER A 660 0.62 -5.68 -2.52
CA SER A 660 1.93 -5.30 -3.04
C SER A 660 2.82 -6.48 -3.42
N ASN A 661 3.11 -6.61 -4.71
CA ASN A 661 4.11 -7.56 -5.22
C ASN A 661 5.55 -7.15 -4.86
N LEU A 662 6.44 -8.12 -4.65
CA LEU A 662 7.87 -7.86 -4.44
C LEU A 662 8.61 -7.73 -5.76
N ASN A 663 8.23 -6.70 -6.51
CA ASN A 663 8.93 -6.23 -7.69
C ASN A 663 9.26 -4.74 -7.58
N PRO A 664 10.23 -4.24 -8.37
CA PRO A 664 10.64 -2.84 -8.29
C PRO A 664 9.51 -1.85 -8.57
N ASP A 665 8.66 -2.09 -9.57
CA ASP A 665 7.62 -1.14 -10.00
C ASP A 665 6.58 -0.91 -8.89
N THR A 666 6.08 -2.00 -8.32
CA THR A 666 5.12 -1.98 -7.21
C THR A 666 5.72 -1.30 -5.99
N LEU A 667 6.93 -1.71 -5.56
CA LEU A 667 7.56 -1.20 -4.35
C LEU A 667 8.16 0.21 -4.50
N GLN A 668 8.28 0.75 -5.72
CA GLN A 668 8.66 2.15 -5.98
C GLN A 668 7.47 3.12 -5.94
N GLY A 669 6.25 2.61 -5.77
CA GLY A 669 5.03 3.41 -5.66
C GLY A 669 4.35 3.71 -7.00
N SER A 670 4.67 2.94 -8.05
CA SER A 670 4.04 3.12 -9.36
C SER A 670 2.62 2.57 -9.42
N PHE A 671 2.27 1.66 -8.52
CA PHE A 671 0.90 1.19 -8.33
C PHE A 671 0.32 1.81 -7.05
N ARG A 672 -1.00 2.01 -7.03
CA ARG A 672 -1.74 2.14 -5.77
C ARG A 672 -1.82 0.74 -5.15
N GLU A 673 -1.33 0.61 -3.93
CA GLU A 673 -1.27 -0.67 -3.24
C GLU A 673 -1.66 -0.52 -1.78
N PHE A 674 -2.28 -1.55 -1.22
CA PHE A 674 -2.73 -1.53 0.16
C PHE A 674 -2.48 -2.85 0.88
N GLY A 675 -2.06 -2.76 2.13
CA GLY A 675 -1.76 -3.88 2.99
C GLY A 675 -1.60 -3.46 4.44
N ALA A 676 -1.14 -4.39 5.26
CA ALA A 676 -0.88 -4.13 6.66
C ALA A 676 0.21 -5.04 7.24
N GLN A 677 0.94 -4.48 8.20
CA GLN A 677 1.76 -5.20 9.15
C GLN A 677 0.90 -5.57 10.36
N ILE A 678 0.86 -6.86 10.68
CA ILE A 678 0.03 -7.51 11.70
C ILE A 678 0.94 -8.09 12.78
N PHE A 679 0.48 -8.01 14.04
CA PHE A 679 1.20 -8.50 15.22
C PHE A 679 0.41 -9.59 16.01
N ASP A 680 -0.76 -10.00 15.50
CA ASP A 680 -1.56 -11.06 16.13
C ASP A 680 -0.88 -12.42 15.97
N LYS A 681 -0.20 -12.86 17.04
CA LYS A 681 0.57 -14.12 17.07
C LYS A 681 -0.28 -15.35 16.76
N LYS A 682 -1.57 -15.33 17.08
CA LYS A 682 -2.46 -16.47 16.83
C LYS A 682 -2.73 -16.59 15.33
N GLN A 683 -3.06 -15.48 14.67
CA GLN A 683 -3.26 -15.46 13.22
C GLN A 683 -1.97 -15.80 12.46
N ILE A 684 -0.83 -15.28 12.94
CA ILE A 684 0.48 -15.57 12.37
C ILE A 684 0.81 -17.06 12.50
N ALA A 685 0.60 -17.66 13.69
CA ALA A 685 0.83 -19.08 13.89
C ALA A 685 -0.05 -19.96 12.99
N ILE A 686 -1.31 -19.59 12.75
CA ILE A 686 -2.20 -20.30 11.81
C ILE A 686 -1.62 -20.24 10.39
N PHE A 687 -1.12 -19.08 9.96
CA PHE A 687 -0.44 -18.93 8.67
C PHE A 687 0.81 -19.80 8.59
N GLU A 688 1.72 -19.72 9.57
CA GLU A 688 3.00 -20.45 9.53
C GLU A 688 2.80 -21.97 9.57
N GLN A 689 1.85 -22.46 10.38
CA GLN A 689 1.50 -23.89 10.42
C GLN A 689 1.03 -24.38 9.05
N LYS A 690 0.16 -23.61 8.38
CA LYS A 690 -0.29 -23.94 7.03
C LYS A 690 0.85 -23.87 6.02
N PHE A 691 1.67 -22.82 6.09
CA PHE A 691 2.82 -22.64 5.20
C PHE A 691 3.76 -23.84 5.28
N LEU A 692 4.15 -24.24 6.49
CA LEU A 692 5.05 -25.38 6.71
C LEU A 692 4.40 -26.71 6.30
N SER A 693 3.10 -26.89 6.57
CA SER A 693 2.37 -28.07 6.09
C SER A 693 2.39 -28.16 4.57
N ASP A 694 2.17 -27.05 3.88
CA ASP A 694 2.23 -27.00 2.42
C ASP A 694 3.67 -27.19 1.91
N TRP A 695 4.67 -26.66 2.62
CA TRP A 695 6.10 -26.74 2.26
C TRP A 695 6.62 -28.18 2.20
N GLU A 696 6.17 -29.02 3.15
CA GLU A 696 6.53 -30.43 3.23
C GLU A 696 5.68 -31.33 2.32
N ALA A 697 4.56 -30.83 1.81
CA ALA A 697 3.64 -31.58 0.99
C ALA A 697 4.04 -31.57 -0.50
N ALA A 698 4.39 -32.75 -1.02
CA ALA A 698 4.82 -32.93 -2.41
C ALA A 698 3.71 -32.66 -3.45
N ASP A 699 2.45 -32.63 -3.03
CA ASP A 699 1.31 -32.26 -3.87
C ASP A 699 1.00 -30.76 -3.82
N ALA A 700 1.59 -29.99 -2.89
CA ALA A 700 1.37 -28.56 -2.76
C ALA A 700 2.52 -27.71 -3.33
N THR A 701 3.72 -28.27 -3.48
CA THR A 701 4.93 -27.55 -3.92
C THR A 701 5.72 -28.30 -4.98
N VAL A 702 6.59 -27.58 -5.69
CA VAL A 702 7.50 -28.11 -6.72
C VAL A 702 8.87 -27.45 -6.53
N ASP A 703 9.96 -28.21 -6.63
CA ASP A 703 11.30 -27.64 -6.57
C ASP A 703 11.66 -26.89 -7.86
N PHE A 704 12.43 -25.81 -7.76
CA PHE A 704 12.92 -25.07 -8.92
C PHE A 704 14.14 -25.77 -9.54
N ASP A 705 14.12 -25.98 -10.86
CA ASP A 705 15.27 -26.50 -11.61
C ASP A 705 16.13 -25.36 -12.18
N ILE A 706 16.70 -24.56 -11.29
CA ILE A 706 17.36 -23.29 -11.64
C ILE A 706 18.63 -23.53 -12.45
N GLU A 707 19.33 -24.62 -12.20
CA GLU A 707 20.58 -24.94 -12.90
C GLU A 707 20.34 -25.26 -14.39
N ASN A 708 19.14 -25.74 -14.75
CA ASN A 708 18.76 -26.01 -16.13
C ASN A 708 17.77 -24.98 -16.68
N PHE A 709 17.69 -23.78 -16.08
CA PHE A 709 16.79 -22.74 -16.57
C PHE A 709 17.10 -22.35 -18.02
N GLN A 710 16.06 -22.31 -18.85
CA GLN A 710 16.11 -21.79 -20.22
C GLN A 710 15.06 -20.70 -20.44
N VAL A 711 15.51 -19.49 -20.80
CA VAL A 711 14.63 -18.39 -21.22
C VAL A 711 13.94 -18.78 -22.53
N LYS A 712 12.62 -18.56 -22.62
CA LYS A 712 11.88 -18.69 -23.88
C LYS A 712 11.77 -17.32 -24.56
N LEU A 713 12.42 -17.16 -25.73
CA LEU A 713 12.35 -15.95 -26.55
C LEU A 713 11.77 -16.28 -27.92
N SER A 714 10.67 -15.61 -28.28
CA SER A 714 9.96 -15.83 -29.56
C SER A 714 9.64 -17.30 -29.85
N GLY A 715 9.23 -18.04 -28.82
CA GLY A 715 8.88 -19.45 -28.92
C GLY A 715 10.05 -20.44 -28.84
N LYS A 716 11.31 -19.97 -28.85
CA LYS A 716 12.52 -20.81 -28.75
C LYS A 716 13.13 -20.75 -27.36
N LEU A 717 13.63 -21.89 -26.87
CA LEU A 717 14.40 -21.96 -25.63
C LEU A 717 15.85 -21.55 -25.91
N LEU A 718 16.38 -20.65 -25.09
CA LEU A 718 17.79 -20.27 -25.12
C LEU A 718 18.63 -21.31 -24.36
N PRO A 719 19.93 -21.48 -24.70
CA PRO A 719 20.83 -22.30 -23.91
C PRO A 719 20.88 -21.84 -22.43
N PRO A 720 21.12 -22.75 -21.47
CA PRO A 720 21.21 -22.39 -20.06
C PRO A 720 22.24 -21.28 -19.76
N GLU A 721 23.39 -21.29 -20.44
CA GLU A 721 24.45 -20.31 -20.24
C GLU A 721 24.01 -18.89 -20.66
N LEU A 722 23.30 -18.79 -21.78
CA LEU A 722 22.75 -17.52 -22.25
C LEU A 722 21.62 -17.03 -21.35
N SER A 723 20.81 -17.96 -20.84
CA SER A 723 19.73 -17.67 -19.90
C SER A 723 20.26 -17.15 -18.56
N ALA A 724 21.35 -17.74 -18.06
CA ALA A 724 22.07 -17.25 -16.88
C ALA A 724 22.65 -15.84 -17.11
N LEU A 725 23.28 -15.59 -18.26
CA LEU A 725 23.79 -14.26 -18.61
C LEU A 725 22.67 -13.19 -18.63
N ILE A 726 21.48 -13.55 -19.12
CA ILE A 726 20.31 -12.65 -19.11
C ILE A 726 19.88 -12.33 -17.67
N ASN A 727 19.84 -13.33 -16.78
CA ASN A 727 19.55 -13.10 -15.36
C ASN A 727 20.60 -12.19 -14.71
N ASP A 728 21.90 -12.43 -14.93
CA ASP A 728 22.99 -11.63 -14.36
C ASP A 728 22.94 -10.17 -14.84
N LEU A 729 22.67 -9.98 -16.13
CA LEU A 729 22.47 -8.65 -16.71
C LEU A 729 21.23 -7.97 -16.11
N GLY A 730 20.11 -8.70 -16.00
CA GLY A 730 18.88 -8.22 -15.38
C GLY A 730 19.10 -7.79 -13.92
N ALA A 731 19.76 -8.63 -13.11
CA ALA A 731 20.09 -8.35 -11.73
C ALA A 731 20.96 -7.08 -11.60
N THR A 732 21.97 -6.96 -12.47
CA THR A 732 22.84 -5.77 -12.53
C THR A 732 22.04 -4.52 -12.88
N ILE A 733 21.16 -4.59 -13.87
CA ILE A 733 20.30 -3.47 -14.27
C ILE A 733 19.39 -3.06 -13.11
N PHE A 734 18.68 -4.01 -12.48
CA PHE A 734 17.75 -3.70 -11.41
C PHE A 734 18.43 -3.13 -10.16
N ARG A 735 19.60 -3.64 -9.76
CA ARG A 735 20.39 -3.07 -8.65
C ARG A 735 20.89 -1.65 -8.94
N ASN A 736 21.16 -1.34 -10.21
CA ASN A 736 21.66 -0.03 -10.61
C ASN A 736 20.54 0.93 -11.06
N LYS A 737 19.29 0.47 -11.09
CA LYS A 737 18.16 1.17 -11.70
C LYS A 737 17.99 2.59 -11.13
N ASP A 738 17.85 2.70 -9.82
CA ASP A 738 17.59 4.00 -9.16
C ASP A 738 18.74 5.00 -9.39
N ARG A 739 19.99 4.50 -9.40
CA ARG A 739 21.18 5.28 -9.73
C ARG A 739 21.20 5.74 -11.19
N LEU A 740 20.86 4.85 -12.13
CA LEU A 740 20.77 5.18 -13.56
C LEU A 740 19.71 6.24 -13.82
N GLU A 741 18.65 6.24 -13.01
CA GLU A 741 17.49 7.11 -13.17
C GLU A 741 17.53 8.38 -12.32
N LYS A 742 18.46 8.48 -11.37
CA LYS A 742 18.51 9.53 -10.36
C LYS A 742 17.18 9.65 -9.60
N ARG A 743 16.60 8.51 -9.24
CA ARG A 743 15.44 8.41 -8.37
C ARG A 743 15.94 8.26 -6.94
N TYR A 744 16.01 9.37 -6.22
CA TYR A 744 16.37 9.44 -4.80
C TYR A 744 15.16 9.82 -3.96
#